data_AF-A0A951LJJ9-F1
#
_entry.id   AF-A0A951LJJ9-F1
#
_cell.length_a   1.000
_cell.length_b   1.000
_cell.length_c   1.000
_cell.angle_alpha   90.00
_cell.angle_beta   90.00
_cell.angle_gamma   90.00
#
_symmetry.space_group_name_H-M   'P 1'
#
loop_
_entity.id
_entity.type
_entity.pdbx_description
1 polymer ?
#
loop_
_entity_poly.entity_id
_entity_poly.type
_entity_poly.pdbx_seq_one_letter_code
_entity_poly.pdbx_strand_id
1 'polypeptide(L)'
;MLILHATAKERDLLFWAEAAPAVGVMPVAATGKAKPRSHQSLPAKSLPTKSLPHPFAAPAADLIEAMETVGFTVDADNYSTLQATIWLPTADSAPLASSPLIAPNESANSPAAASSLSPWQLAALRLPMATLVELLTLSSGKSLLAPGLLLGADLSFWTMALRFAAALVTRQQFLPVLDKNDVNNSYGAWWQPVFTGMDTERLMKLTRAMPHSCRALSDGVKEPPRLASEEVLAHFLGAVVDYLVRVSPNPPLAVLPKRAGPVARPSLAPSRARPVFDSVHDEWLYALTAADNQMVGDPTDLAQLSAQVKEWQRAVTITTATPWRLCFRLEEPPAPAAEIREDEDSADIEVLNKRHSRHGASMATDEPEINQSWQVRYLLQACDDPSLLIPTENAWQSQEGLSRALRSKALSQDLGWKPARVREYLLAALGQAASLCPGVEDSLKSSAPGGYTLDDSQAHAFLTQHAWLLEQAGFGVFLPAWWTRKGTKLQLTTRANVKSPKMQGGNGLSLEEIIKFEWQVALGGETLTLRELEALARLKSPLVRFRGQWVQLSAEEIQAALNFWKERSTTRASVRELLRMAIGADAGASALAIEGVQASGWVGDLLSQLQGHVAFEEAPQPKELQGQLRPYQVRGYSWLRFLQRWGLGACLADDMGLGKTIQFLALLQQEWSASGVGARRPTLLICPTSVVSNWQKEAERFTPELPVIVHHGLGRTKGATFKQQGKRHALVLSSYALLHRDLEILKAVDWAGVVLDEAQNIKNPETKQARAARALRADYRIALTGTPVENNIGDLWSIMEFLNPGLLGGQSEFKRRFFTPIQISHDPAATQRLKQITGPFILRRLKTDKSVITDLPDKMEMKVFCSLTKEQASLYAAVVEAASKDLEASDGIQRKGIVLATLSKLKQVCNHPAQFLGDNSAIPGRSGKLARLSEMMEEILSSEDNVLIFTQFREMGDLIQRHLQETFGQETLFLHGGASKKARDRMVERFQGKANGSGGTPRIFILSLKAGGVGLNLTRANHVFHFDRWWNPAVENQATDRAFRIGQVKNVQVHKFLCAGTLEEKIDEMIERKQSVASQIVGTGESWLTELSTTELKGIFALRSGAVSEDGG
;
A
#
# COMPACT_ATOMS: atom_id res chain seq x y z
N MET A 1 29.37 24.56 -4.82
CA MET A 1 28.08 23.86 -5.02
C MET A 1 27.81 23.81 -6.51
N LEU A 2 27.53 22.62 -7.04
CA LEU A 2 27.31 22.32 -8.44
C LEU A 2 25.96 21.60 -8.62
N ILE A 3 25.21 21.94 -9.67
CA ILE A 3 24.03 21.21 -10.11
C ILE A 3 24.33 20.59 -11.47
N LEU A 4 24.24 19.27 -11.57
CA LEU A 4 24.54 18.50 -12.76
C LEU A 4 23.33 18.39 -13.69
N HIS A 5 23.57 18.61 -14.97
CA HIS A 5 22.56 18.52 -16.02
C HIS A 5 23.02 17.59 -17.15
N ALA A 6 22.05 16.96 -17.81
CA ALA A 6 22.28 16.14 -19.00
C ALA A 6 21.28 16.45 -20.11
N THR A 7 21.80 16.73 -21.30
CA THR A 7 21.00 17.08 -22.47
C THR A 7 21.37 16.17 -23.63
N ALA A 8 20.36 15.70 -24.37
CA ALA A 8 20.60 14.82 -25.52
C ALA A 8 21.00 15.62 -26.76
N LYS A 9 21.95 15.04 -27.50
CA LYS A 9 22.31 15.45 -28.85
C LYS A 9 22.43 14.18 -29.70
N GLU A 10 21.50 13.99 -30.63
CA GLU A 10 21.39 12.77 -31.43
C GLU A 10 21.33 11.50 -30.56
N ARG A 11 22.36 10.64 -30.59
CA ARG A 11 22.47 9.40 -29.79
C ARG A 11 23.37 9.55 -28.56
N ASP A 12 23.93 10.74 -28.32
CA ASP A 12 24.79 11.04 -27.17
C ASP A 12 24.05 11.84 -26.10
N LEU A 13 24.49 11.68 -24.84
CA LEU A 13 24.16 12.58 -23.75
C LEU A 13 25.38 13.45 -23.42
N LEU A 14 25.15 14.76 -23.41
CA LEU A 14 26.13 15.77 -23.05
C LEU A 14 25.86 16.26 -21.64
N PHE A 15 26.90 16.22 -20.80
CA PHE A 15 26.87 16.57 -19.39
C PHE A 15 27.44 17.95 -19.15
N TRP A 16 26.79 18.73 -18.31
CA TRP A 16 27.26 20.05 -17.92
C TRP A 16 26.81 20.37 -16.50
N ALA A 17 27.30 21.45 -15.90
CA ALA A 17 26.92 21.82 -14.55
C ALA A 17 26.73 23.33 -14.37
N GLU A 18 25.87 23.70 -13.42
CA GLU A 18 25.74 25.07 -12.93
C GLU A 18 26.42 25.23 -11.55
N ALA A 19 27.20 26.29 -11.37
CA ALA A 19 27.86 26.65 -10.13
C ALA A 19 27.32 27.95 -9.54
N ALA A 20 27.23 28.03 -8.21
CA ALA A 20 26.98 29.30 -7.53
C ALA A 20 28.20 30.24 -7.71
N PRO A 21 27.99 31.53 -8.01
CA PRO A 21 29.09 32.48 -8.17
C PRO A 21 29.90 32.62 -6.87
N ALA A 22 31.23 32.69 -6.97
CA ALA A 22 32.11 32.86 -5.82
C ALA A 22 31.79 34.15 -5.06
N VAL A 23 31.79 34.10 -3.73
CA VAL A 23 31.49 35.23 -2.83
C VAL A 23 32.37 36.43 -3.21
N GLY A 24 31.74 37.50 -3.72
CA GLY A 24 32.40 38.75 -4.09
C GLY A 24 32.55 39.02 -5.59
N VAL A 25 32.14 38.10 -6.49
CA VAL A 25 32.17 38.32 -7.94
C VAL A 25 30.75 38.20 -8.50
N MET A 26 30.02 39.32 -8.62
CA MET A 26 28.87 39.35 -9.53
C MET A 26 29.40 39.37 -10.97
N PRO A 27 28.88 38.54 -11.89
CA PRO A 27 29.17 38.70 -13.31
C PRO A 27 28.77 40.12 -13.71
N VAL A 28 29.73 40.88 -14.25
CA VAL A 28 29.49 42.23 -14.76
C VAL A 28 28.51 42.12 -15.92
N ALA A 29 27.22 42.36 -15.66
CA ALA A 29 26.31 42.79 -16.70
C ALA A 29 26.87 44.11 -17.23
N ALA A 30 27.31 44.12 -18.48
CA ALA A 30 27.85 45.30 -19.15
C ALA A 30 26.93 46.50 -18.89
N THR A 31 27.41 47.44 -18.07
CA THR A 31 26.67 48.63 -17.65
C THR A 31 26.54 49.60 -18.83
N GLY A 32 25.56 49.37 -19.68
CA GLY A 32 25.02 50.38 -20.60
C GLY A 32 23.85 51.08 -19.93
N LYS A 33 24.10 52.16 -19.18
CA LYS A 33 23.04 53.02 -18.62
C LYS A 33 22.15 53.56 -19.75
N ALA A 34 20.91 53.09 -19.84
CA ALA A 34 19.85 53.78 -20.58
C ALA A 34 18.73 54.18 -19.62
N LYS A 35 18.52 55.50 -19.47
CA LYS A 35 17.44 56.11 -18.68
C LYS A 35 16.06 55.60 -19.15
N PRO A 36 15.07 55.46 -18.25
CA PRO A 36 13.73 55.03 -18.65
C PRO A 36 13.07 56.16 -19.44
N ARG A 37 12.71 55.88 -20.71
CA ARG A 37 11.77 56.71 -21.47
C ARG A 37 10.41 56.01 -21.51
N SER A 38 9.39 56.83 -21.33
CA SER A 38 7.96 56.56 -21.28
C SER A 38 7.44 55.65 -22.39
N HIS A 39 6.48 54.81 -22.02
CA HIS A 39 5.52 54.06 -22.83
C HIS A 39 5.38 54.51 -24.29
N GLN A 40 6.03 53.78 -25.21
CA GLN A 40 5.56 53.58 -26.59
C GLN A 40 5.86 52.13 -27.00
N SER A 41 4.88 51.50 -27.64
CA SER A 41 4.92 50.15 -28.21
C SER A 41 6.16 49.91 -29.08
N LEU A 42 6.97 48.90 -28.74
CA LEU A 42 8.13 48.47 -29.52
C LEU A 42 7.83 47.15 -30.28
N PRO A 43 8.33 47.00 -31.52
CA PRO A 43 8.08 45.83 -32.37
C PRO A 43 8.93 44.62 -31.95
N ALA A 44 8.57 43.44 -32.46
CA ALA A 44 9.21 42.14 -32.19
C ALA A 44 10.75 42.24 -32.19
N LYS A 45 11.36 42.00 -31.02
CA LYS A 45 12.82 42.00 -30.85
C LYS A 45 13.45 40.92 -31.74
N SER A 46 14.35 41.35 -32.62
CA SER A 46 15.24 40.50 -33.42
C SER A 46 16.04 39.54 -32.52
N LEU A 47 16.13 38.27 -32.92
CA LEU A 47 16.95 37.23 -32.28
C LEU A 47 18.42 37.70 -32.12
N PRO A 48 19.08 37.43 -30.98
CA PRO A 48 20.44 37.87 -30.74
C PRO A 48 21.44 37.24 -31.73
N THR A 49 22.31 38.06 -32.31
CA THR A 49 23.29 37.65 -33.34
C THR A 49 24.63 37.12 -32.79
N LYS A 50 24.82 37.10 -31.46
CA LYS A 50 26.02 36.58 -30.78
C LYS A 50 25.63 35.86 -29.49
N SER A 51 26.19 34.68 -29.25
CA SER A 51 26.02 33.93 -27.99
C SER A 51 27.02 34.41 -26.94
N LEU A 52 26.57 34.55 -25.69
CA LEU A 52 27.41 34.89 -24.55
C LEU A 52 27.73 33.64 -23.71
N PRO A 53 28.86 33.63 -22.97
CA PRO A 53 29.15 32.56 -22.01
C PRO A 53 28.03 32.48 -20.95
N HIS A 54 27.60 31.27 -20.64
CA HIS A 54 26.61 31.04 -19.59
C HIS A 54 27.21 31.40 -18.23
N PRO A 55 26.65 32.41 -17.51
CA PRO A 55 27.28 32.99 -16.32
C PRO A 55 27.35 32.04 -15.13
N PHE A 56 26.47 31.03 -15.07
CA PHE A 56 26.49 30.00 -14.04
C PHE A 56 27.16 28.71 -14.49
N ALA A 57 27.63 28.59 -15.75
CA ALA A 57 28.18 27.32 -16.20
C ALA A 57 29.53 27.05 -15.51
N ALA A 58 29.63 25.89 -14.86
CA ALA A 58 30.87 25.44 -14.28
C ALA A 58 31.89 25.11 -15.40
N PRO A 59 33.18 25.41 -15.21
CA PRO A 59 34.24 24.88 -16.06
C PRO A 59 34.21 23.35 -16.14
N ALA A 60 34.65 22.79 -17.26
CA ALA A 60 34.74 21.34 -17.43
C ALA A 60 35.66 20.66 -16.40
N ALA A 61 36.71 21.37 -15.93
CA ALA A 61 37.62 20.89 -14.89
C ALA A 61 36.90 20.65 -13.56
N ASP A 62 36.10 21.61 -13.11
CA ASP A 62 35.30 21.51 -11.87
C ASP A 62 34.28 20.36 -11.95
N LEU A 63 33.74 20.10 -13.14
CA LEU A 63 32.84 18.98 -13.38
C LEU A 63 33.58 17.63 -13.27
N ILE A 64 34.80 17.52 -13.80
CA ILE A 64 35.63 16.32 -13.69
C ILE A 64 36.03 16.06 -12.23
N GLU A 65 36.52 17.08 -11.53
CA GLU A 65 36.89 16.99 -10.11
C GLU A 65 35.67 16.57 -9.26
N ALA A 66 34.50 17.12 -9.56
CA ALA A 66 33.27 16.75 -8.87
C ALA A 66 32.89 15.28 -9.13
N MET A 67 33.10 14.76 -10.34
CA MET A 67 32.84 13.34 -10.67
C MET A 67 33.85 12.42 -9.96
N GLU A 68 35.14 12.76 -9.96
CA GLU A 68 36.19 12.02 -9.24
C GLU A 68 35.91 11.93 -7.74
N THR A 69 35.40 13.01 -7.14
CA THR A 69 35.03 13.07 -5.72
C THR A 69 33.93 12.08 -5.34
N VAL A 70 33.06 11.69 -6.28
CA VAL A 70 32.00 10.67 -6.06
C VAL A 70 32.53 9.24 -6.33
N GLY A 71 33.85 9.06 -6.46
CA GLY A 71 34.47 7.78 -6.77
C GLY A 71 34.29 7.35 -8.22
N PHE A 72 34.02 8.31 -9.13
CA PHE A 72 33.85 8.06 -10.54
C PHE A 72 35.12 8.45 -11.30
N THR A 73 35.93 7.47 -11.69
CA THR A 73 37.17 7.72 -12.44
C THR A 73 36.85 8.16 -13.87
N VAL A 74 37.09 9.44 -14.15
CA VAL A 74 37.00 10.00 -15.50
C VAL A 74 38.39 9.96 -16.12
N ASP A 75 38.73 8.86 -16.80
CA ASP A 75 40.04 8.72 -17.44
C ASP A 75 40.23 9.77 -18.55
N ALA A 76 41.37 10.46 -18.57
CA ALA A 76 41.64 11.62 -19.43
C ALA A 76 41.55 11.29 -20.93
N ASP A 77 41.78 10.03 -21.30
CA ASP A 77 41.70 9.53 -22.68
C ASP A 77 40.26 9.19 -23.13
N ASN A 78 39.28 9.19 -22.22
CA ASN A 78 37.94 8.62 -22.46
C ASN A 78 36.80 9.63 -22.56
N TYR A 79 37.02 10.95 -22.50
CA TYR A 79 35.97 11.95 -22.71
C TYR A 79 36.40 13.02 -23.71
N SER A 80 35.42 13.71 -24.29
CA SER A 80 35.67 14.90 -25.10
C SER A 80 34.91 16.10 -24.56
N THR A 81 35.61 17.23 -24.40
CA THR A 81 35.00 18.50 -24.03
C THR A 81 34.53 19.20 -25.30
N LEU A 82 33.27 19.61 -25.32
CA LEU A 82 32.65 20.30 -26.45
C LEU A 82 32.08 21.63 -25.99
N GLN A 83 32.28 22.67 -26.81
CA GLN A 83 31.54 23.93 -26.65
C GLN A 83 30.16 23.75 -27.26
N ALA A 84 29.12 23.92 -26.45
CA ALA A 84 27.74 23.67 -26.83
C ALA A 84 26.88 24.93 -26.68
N THR A 85 25.93 25.12 -27.59
CA THR A 85 24.95 26.21 -27.53
C THR A 85 23.67 25.70 -26.89
N ILE A 86 23.31 26.22 -25.72
CA ILE A 86 22.07 25.90 -25.02
C ILE A 86 21.08 27.07 -25.09
N TRP A 87 19.80 26.77 -25.32
CA TRP A 87 18.73 27.77 -25.33
C TRP A 87 17.98 27.76 -24.00
N LEU A 88 18.10 28.84 -23.23
CA LEU A 88 17.54 28.94 -21.88
C LEU A 88 16.61 30.14 -21.72
N PRO A 89 15.61 30.05 -20.82
CA PRO A 89 14.78 31.19 -20.42
C PRO A 89 15.68 32.31 -19.86
N THR A 90 15.57 33.50 -20.44
CA THR A 90 16.40 34.66 -20.11
C THR A 90 15.50 35.83 -19.72
N ALA A 91 15.78 36.45 -18.56
CA ALA A 91 15.10 37.62 -18.04
C ALA A 91 16.14 38.72 -17.73
N ASP A 92 15.84 39.99 -18.03
CA ASP A 92 16.73 41.13 -17.75
C ASP A 92 18.20 40.94 -18.19
N SER A 93 18.39 40.31 -19.36
CA SER A 93 19.70 40.02 -19.96
C SER A 93 20.59 39.00 -19.23
N ALA A 94 20.03 38.21 -18.29
CA ALA A 94 20.68 37.06 -17.66
C ALA A 94 19.82 35.79 -17.79
N PRO A 95 20.42 34.59 -17.92
CA PRO A 95 19.66 33.35 -17.90
C PRO A 95 19.07 33.13 -16.51
N LEU A 96 17.90 32.51 -16.44
CA LEU A 96 17.34 32.06 -15.17
C LEU A 96 18.12 30.84 -14.68
N ALA A 97 18.53 30.85 -13.40
CA ALA A 97 19.20 29.72 -12.79
C ALA A 97 18.24 28.52 -12.67
N SER A 98 18.76 27.31 -12.84
CA SER A 98 17.96 26.08 -12.72
C SER A 98 17.41 25.85 -11.31
N SER A 99 18.01 26.48 -10.29
CA SER A 99 17.66 26.35 -8.88
C SER A 99 17.88 27.65 -8.10
N PRO A 100 17.02 27.95 -7.10
CA PRO A 100 17.21 29.10 -6.21
C PRO A 100 18.49 29.02 -5.36
N LEU A 101 19.14 27.85 -5.31
CA LEU A 101 20.40 27.63 -4.58
C LEU A 101 21.63 28.17 -5.33
N ILE A 102 21.52 28.39 -6.65
CA ILE A 102 22.59 28.99 -7.46
C ILE A 102 22.46 30.51 -7.48
N ALA A 103 21.23 31.00 -7.71
CA ALA A 103 20.89 32.41 -7.61
C ALA A 103 19.41 32.55 -7.21
N PRO A 104 19.07 33.50 -6.31
CA PRO A 104 17.68 33.75 -5.97
C PRO A 104 16.91 34.20 -7.22
N ASN A 105 15.85 33.45 -7.58
CA ASN A 105 14.96 33.81 -8.67
C ASN A 105 14.05 34.98 -8.23
N GLU A 106 14.61 36.18 -8.06
CA GLU A 106 13.87 37.38 -7.61
C GLU A 106 12.76 37.79 -8.61
N SER A 107 12.82 37.32 -9.86
CA SER A 107 11.83 37.61 -10.91
C SER A 107 10.66 36.62 -11.00
N ALA A 108 10.71 35.46 -10.31
CA ALA A 108 9.65 34.45 -10.41
C ALA A 108 8.33 34.85 -9.70
N ASN A 109 8.38 35.84 -8.79
CA ASN A 109 7.22 36.35 -8.05
C ASN A 109 6.55 37.58 -8.69
N SER A 110 7.04 38.06 -9.84
CA SER A 110 6.42 39.16 -10.58
C SER A 110 5.79 38.64 -11.88
N PRO A 111 4.45 38.71 -12.07
CA PRO A 111 3.77 38.24 -13.28
C PRO A 111 4.02 39.12 -14.54
N ALA A 112 5.08 39.95 -14.55
CA ALA A 112 5.33 40.97 -15.56
C ALA A 112 6.73 40.93 -16.22
N ALA A 113 7.65 40.05 -15.82
CA ALA A 113 8.94 39.90 -16.51
C ALA A 113 8.80 38.91 -17.68
N ALA A 114 8.66 39.43 -18.91
CA ALA A 114 8.59 38.60 -20.11
C ALA A 114 9.93 37.88 -20.35
N SER A 115 10.04 36.61 -19.94
CA SER A 115 11.20 35.77 -20.24
C SER A 115 11.18 35.32 -21.71
N SER A 116 12.29 35.50 -22.43
CA SER A 116 12.47 35.00 -23.80
C SER A 116 13.55 33.93 -23.84
N LEU A 117 13.46 32.97 -24.76
CA LEU A 117 14.55 32.02 -25.00
C LEU A 117 15.72 32.74 -25.68
N SER A 118 16.94 32.52 -25.18
CA SER A 118 18.16 33.06 -25.77
C SER A 118 19.30 32.03 -25.75
N PRO A 119 20.23 32.08 -26.71
CA PRO A 119 21.34 31.14 -26.82
C PRO A 119 22.53 31.53 -25.92
N TRP A 120 23.02 30.56 -25.15
CA TRP A 120 24.17 30.68 -24.25
C TRP A 120 25.24 29.62 -24.58
N GLN A 121 26.52 29.96 -24.43
CA GLN A 121 27.63 29.01 -24.60
C GLN A 121 27.99 28.35 -23.27
N LEU A 122 28.17 27.03 -23.26
CA LEU A 122 28.70 26.29 -22.13
C LEU A 122 29.67 25.21 -22.57
N ALA A 123 30.53 24.78 -21.64
CA ALA A 123 31.34 23.59 -21.80
C ALA A 123 30.54 22.36 -21.37
N ALA A 124 30.43 21.37 -22.25
CA ALA A 124 29.81 20.10 -21.95
C ALA A 124 30.80 18.93 -22.15
N LEU A 125 30.66 17.90 -21.33
CA LEU A 125 31.39 16.65 -21.42
C LEU A 125 30.56 15.63 -22.21
N ARG A 126 31.15 15.04 -23.24
CA ARG A 126 30.61 13.85 -23.90
C ARG A 126 31.21 12.62 -23.24
N LEU A 127 30.37 11.83 -22.57
CA LEU A 127 30.77 10.60 -21.89
C LEU A 127 30.55 9.37 -22.81
N PRO A 128 31.43 8.35 -22.76
CA PRO A 128 31.17 7.05 -23.39
C PRO A 128 29.91 6.40 -22.82
N MET A 129 29.25 5.56 -23.62
CA MET A 129 27.99 4.91 -23.22
C MET A 129 28.14 4.05 -21.95
N ALA A 130 29.29 3.42 -21.73
CA ALA A 130 29.57 2.65 -20.51
C ALA A 130 29.57 3.52 -19.26
N THR A 131 30.38 4.58 -19.30
CA THR A 131 30.49 5.64 -18.29
C THR A 131 29.13 6.30 -18.02
N LEU A 132 28.36 6.56 -19.07
CA LEU A 132 27.01 7.11 -18.98
C LEU A 132 26.05 6.18 -18.22
N VAL A 133 26.03 4.88 -18.54
CA VAL A 133 25.15 3.91 -17.85
C VAL A 133 25.53 3.77 -16.38
N GLU A 134 26.82 3.74 -16.06
CA GLU A 134 27.31 3.71 -14.68
C GLU A 134 26.85 4.95 -13.91
N LEU A 135 27.06 6.15 -14.47
CA LEU A 135 26.66 7.41 -13.85
C LEU A 135 25.15 7.50 -13.62
N LEU A 136 24.33 7.15 -14.62
CA LEU A 136 22.88 7.17 -14.51
C LEU A 136 22.39 6.12 -13.50
N THR A 137 23.07 4.98 -13.39
CA THR A 137 22.79 3.95 -12.38
C THR A 137 23.12 4.45 -10.97
N LEU A 138 24.27 5.09 -10.79
CA LEU A 138 24.67 5.72 -9.53
C LEU A 138 23.72 6.84 -9.10
N SER A 139 23.11 7.52 -10.06
CA SER A 139 22.14 8.61 -9.88
C SER A 139 20.71 8.13 -9.56
N SER A 140 20.45 6.81 -9.66
CA SER A 140 19.09 6.27 -9.50
C SER A 140 18.52 6.48 -8.10
N GLY A 141 17.43 7.25 -8.04
CA GLY A 141 16.70 7.55 -6.80
C GLY A 141 17.36 8.59 -5.91
N LYS A 142 18.39 9.30 -6.39
CA LYS A 142 19.11 10.34 -5.63
C LYS A 142 18.78 11.73 -6.16
N SER A 143 18.73 12.73 -5.29
CA SER A 143 18.71 14.16 -5.64
C SER A 143 20.06 14.84 -5.44
N LEU A 144 20.98 14.17 -4.72
CA LEU A 144 22.32 14.60 -4.39
C LEU A 144 23.28 13.42 -4.61
N LEU A 145 24.37 13.62 -5.36
CA LEU A 145 25.41 12.60 -5.55
C LEU A 145 26.48 12.63 -4.46
N ALA A 146 26.88 13.83 -4.03
CA ALA A 146 27.82 14.09 -2.95
C ALA A 146 27.52 15.46 -2.32
N PRO A 147 28.02 15.78 -1.11
CA PRO A 147 27.85 17.11 -0.51
C PRO A 147 28.23 18.23 -1.49
N GLY A 148 27.26 19.08 -1.83
CA GLY A 148 27.46 20.17 -2.79
C GLY A 148 27.33 19.80 -4.27
N LEU A 149 26.99 18.55 -4.64
CA LEU A 149 26.79 18.08 -6.02
C LEU A 149 25.36 17.54 -6.21
N LEU A 150 24.47 18.36 -6.76
CA LEU A 150 23.04 18.08 -6.90
C LEU A 150 22.71 17.59 -8.31
N LEU A 151 21.61 16.86 -8.46
CA LEU A 151 21.11 16.40 -9.75
C LEU A 151 19.96 17.27 -10.25
N GLY A 152 20.07 17.72 -11.50
CA GLY A 152 18.99 18.37 -12.22
C GLY A 152 17.82 17.44 -12.52
N ALA A 153 16.66 18.04 -12.83
CA ALA A 153 15.46 17.29 -13.21
C ALA A 153 15.63 16.50 -14.51
N ASP A 154 16.44 17.00 -15.45
CA ASP A 154 16.79 16.30 -16.70
C ASP A 154 17.57 15.00 -16.45
N LEU A 155 18.60 15.03 -15.60
CA LEU A 155 19.36 13.84 -15.27
C LEU A 155 18.49 12.77 -14.58
N SER A 156 17.60 13.20 -13.69
CA SER A 156 16.61 12.31 -13.05
C SER A 156 15.69 11.64 -14.09
N PHE A 157 15.27 12.38 -15.11
CA PHE A 157 14.49 11.86 -16.24
C PHE A 157 15.28 10.80 -17.03
N TRP A 158 16.55 11.07 -17.36
CA TRP A 158 17.41 10.11 -18.08
C TRP A 158 17.65 8.82 -17.30
N THR A 159 17.73 8.88 -15.97
CA THR A 159 17.78 7.67 -15.14
C THR A 159 16.48 6.86 -15.20
N MET A 160 15.32 7.51 -15.24
CA MET A 160 14.05 6.82 -15.47
C MET A 160 13.98 6.16 -16.86
N ALA A 161 14.47 6.84 -17.89
CA ALA A 161 14.57 6.29 -19.24
C ALA A 161 15.53 5.08 -19.30
N LEU A 162 16.69 5.13 -18.61
CA LEU A 162 17.61 4.00 -18.49
C LEU A 162 16.94 2.78 -17.85
N ARG A 163 16.16 2.98 -16.76
CA ARG A 163 15.42 1.88 -16.12
C ARG A 163 14.39 1.26 -17.06
N PHE A 164 13.74 2.07 -17.89
CA PHE A 164 12.81 1.57 -18.90
C PHE A 164 13.54 0.75 -19.97
N ALA A 165 14.68 1.23 -20.49
CA ALA A 165 15.53 0.48 -21.41
C ALA A 165 16.00 -0.87 -20.81
N ALA A 166 16.47 -0.87 -19.57
CA ALA A 166 16.86 -2.08 -18.86
C ALA A 166 15.68 -3.07 -18.71
N ALA A 167 14.48 -2.58 -18.41
CA ALA A 167 13.27 -3.40 -18.34
C ALA A 167 12.89 -4.04 -19.70
N LEU A 168 13.16 -3.37 -20.82
CA LEU A 168 12.98 -3.96 -22.16
C LEU A 168 14.01 -5.08 -22.41
N VAL A 169 15.28 -4.86 -22.07
CA VAL A 169 16.35 -5.87 -22.22
C VAL A 169 16.10 -7.10 -21.35
N THR A 170 15.73 -6.92 -20.09
CA THR A 170 15.41 -8.05 -19.18
C THR A 170 14.22 -8.89 -19.65
N ARG A 171 13.26 -8.28 -20.36
CA ARG A 171 12.12 -8.97 -20.99
C ARG A 171 12.42 -9.50 -22.39
N GLN A 172 13.67 -9.37 -22.85
CA GLN A 172 14.11 -9.78 -24.19
C GLN A 172 13.32 -9.10 -25.33
N GLN A 173 12.91 -7.84 -25.12
CA GLN A 173 12.11 -7.06 -26.08
C GLN A 173 13.00 -6.17 -26.96
N PHE A 174 13.82 -6.78 -27.81
CA PHE A 174 14.69 -6.07 -28.76
C PHE A 174 14.97 -6.92 -30.00
N LEU A 175 15.31 -6.28 -31.13
CA LEU A 175 15.59 -6.94 -32.42
C LEU A 175 16.86 -6.37 -33.08
N PRO A 176 17.63 -7.19 -33.81
CA PRO A 176 18.81 -6.73 -34.55
C PRO A 176 18.40 -6.04 -35.85
N VAL A 177 18.96 -4.86 -36.13
CA VAL A 177 18.66 -3.97 -37.26
C VAL A 177 19.93 -3.62 -38.01
N LEU A 178 19.80 -3.35 -39.32
CA LEU A 178 20.85 -2.79 -40.18
C LEU A 178 20.34 -1.49 -40.81
N ASP A 179 20.85 -0.36 -40.31
CA ASP A 179 20.44 0.99 -40.72
C ASP A 179 21.54 1.72 -41.49
N LYS A 180 21.12 2.54 -42.46
CA LYS A 180 22.00 3.38 -43.26
C LYS A 180 22.22 4.73 -42.57
N ASN A 181 23.46 5.17 -42.46
CA ASN A 181 23.84 6.51 -42.03
C ASN A 181 23.90 7.43 -43.26
N ASP A 182 22.98 8.37 -43.36
CA ASP A 182 22.85 9.28 -44.52
C ASP A 182 24.00 10.28 -44.65
N VAL A 183 24.72 10.58 -43.56
CA VAL A 183 25.82 11.57 -43.56
C VAL A 183 27.09 11.00 -44.19
N ASN A 184 27.38 9.72 -43.92
CA ASN A 184 28.64 9.08 -44.32
C ASN A 184 28.45 7.93 -45.33
N ASN A 185 27.21 7.69 -45.77
CA ASN A 185 26.82 6.59 -46.66
C ASN A 185 27.32 5.20 -46.19
N SER A 186 27.39 4.99 -44.88
CA SER A 186 27.80 3.74 -44.25
C SER A 186 26.60 3.00 -43.63
N TYR A 187 26.71 1.68 -43.43
CA TYR A 187 25.68 0.91 -42.73
C TYR A 187 26.15 0.54 -41.33
N GLY A 188 25.25 0.60 -40.35
CA GLY A 188 25.52 0.22 -38.97
C GLY A 188 24.57 -0.86 -38.48
N ALA A 189 25.09 -1.82 -37.71
CA ALA A 189 24.33 -2.89 -37.08
C ALA A 189 23.96 -2.54 -35.64
N TRP A 190 22.69 -2.63 -35.24
CA TRP A 190 22.21 -2.17 -33.92
C TRP A 190 21.18 -3.12 -33.32
N TRP A 191 21.04 -3.16 -32.00
CA TRP A 191 19.87 -3.71 -31.33
C TRP A 191 18.86 -2.61 -31.01
N GLN A 192 17.64 -2.75 -31.52
CA GLN A 192 16.57 -1.77 -31.33
C GLN A 192 15.49 -2.32 -30.38
N PRO A 193 14.94 -1.50 -29.45
CA PRO A 193 13.84 -1.91 -28.59
C PRO A 193 12.57 -2.24 -29.38
N VAL A 194 11.80 -3.20 -28.87
CA VAL A 194 10.45 -3.53 -29.33
C VAL A 194 9.44 -3.15 -28.26
N PHE A 195 8.49 -2.27 -28.60
CA PHE A 195 7.44 -1.84 -27.67
C PHE A 195 6.18 -2.69 -27.86
N THR A 196 5.64 -3.24 -26.77
CA THR A 196 4.32 -3.88 -26.76
C THR A 196 3.25 -2.89 -26.27
N GLY A 197 1.95 -3.23 -26.38
CA GLY A 197 0.86 -2.31 -26.03
C GLY A 197 0.95 -1.64 -24.65
N MET A 198 1.43 -2.35 -23.62
CA MET A 198 1.67 -1.77 -22.28
C MET A 198 2.89 -0.84 -22.23
N ASP A 199 3.90 -1.08 -23.08
CA ASP A 199 5.12 -0.26 -23.16
C ASP A 199 4.84 1.07 -23.86
N THR A 200 3.93 1.08 -24.84
CA THR A 200 3.50 2.29 -25.57
C THR A 200 2.90 3.34 -24.64
N GLU A 201 2.09 2.93 -23.66
CA GLU A 201 1.52 3.85 -22.66
C GLU A 201 2.61 4.48 -21.78
N ARG A 202 3.61 3.67 -21.37
CA ARG A 202 4.76 4.16 -20.58
C ARG A 202 5.63 5.11 -21.37
N LEU A 203 5.88 4.80 -22.65
CA LEU A 203 6.61 5.66 -23.57
C LEU A 203 5.92 7.02 -23.71
N MET A 204 4.59 7.04 -23.95
CA MET A 204 3.83 8.30 -24.01
C MET A 204 3.91 9.12 -22.72
N LYS A 205 3.85 8.46 -21.55
CA LYS A 205 4.00 9.15 -20.25
C LYS A 205 5.37 9.79 -20.10
N LEU A 206 6.44 9.08 -20.46
CA LEU A 206 7.81 9.62 -20.44
C LEU A 206 7.97 10.77 -21.43
N THR A 207 7.48 10.63 -22.66
CA THR A 207 7.53 11.68 -23.70
C THR A 207 6.84 12.98 -23.25
N ARG A 208 5.72 12.87 -22.52
CA ARG A 208 5.01 14.04 -21.94
C ARG A 208 5.70 14.64 -20.72
N ALA A 209 6.41 13.83 -19.95
CA ALA A 209 7.10 14.24 -18.73
C ALA A 209 8.53 14.75 -18.96
N MET A 210 9.06 14.68 -20.20
CA MET A 210 10.42 15.08 -20.53
C MET A 210 10.68 16.57 -20.21
N PRO A 211 11.63 16.88 -19.30
CA PRO A 211 12.05 18.25 -19.04
C PRO A 211 12.54 18.96 -20.31
N HIS A 212 12.23 20.25 -20.47
CA HIS A 212 12.65 21.01 -21.64
C HIS A 212 14.18 21.13 -21.76
N SER A 213 14.93 21.09 -20.64
CA SER A 213 16.39 21.08 -20.61
C SER A 213 17.00 19.83 -21.28
N CYS A 214 16.28 18.71 -21.35
CA CYS A 214 16.72 17.50 -22.07
C CYS A 214 16.89 17.69 -23.57
N ARG A 215 16.28 18.74 -24.15
CA ARG A 215 16.28 19.05 -25.59
C ARG A 215 16.68 20.49 -25.91
N ALA A 216 17.39 21.15 -25.00
CA ALA A 216 17.72 22.58 -25.09
C ALA A 216 18.97 22.91 -25.94
N LEU A 217 19.73 21.91 -26.39
CA LEU A 217 20.95 22.09 -27.19
C LEU A 217 20.67 22.27 -28.68
N SER A 218 21.43 23.15 -29.34
CA SER A 218 21.42 23.34 -30.79
C SER A 218 22.82 23.39 -31.40
N ASP A 219 22.93 23.14 -32.70
CA ASP A 219 24.18 23.23 -33.47
C ASP A 219 24.60 24.67 -33.80
N GLY A 220 23.77 25.66 -33.48
CA GLY A 220 24.08 27.06 -33.74
C GLY A 220 23.16 28.07 -33.04
N VAL A 221 23.52 29.35 -33.17
CA VAL A 221 22.90 30.49 -32.48
C VAL A 221 21.65 31.03 -33.20
N LYS A 222 21.35 30.52 -34.41
CA LYS A 222 20.31 31.08 -35.29
C LYS A 222 18.88 30.79 -34.83
N GLU A 223 18.61 29.56 -34.38
CA GLU A 223 17.26 29.11 -33.99
C GLU A 223 17.29 28.12 -32.83
N PRO A 224 16.24 28.08 -31.98
CA PRO A 224 16.09 27.09 -30.93
C PRO A 224 15.86 25.68 -31.50
N PRO A 225 16.24 24.62 -30.77
CA PRO A 225 16.05 23.24 -31.21
C PRO A 225 14.57 22.89 -31.39
N ARG A 226 14.26 22.17 -32.49
CA ARG A 226 12.90 21.78 -32.88
C ARG A 226 12.62 20.27 -32.79
N LEU A 227 13.52 19.48 -32.19
CA LEU A 227 13.38 18.03 -32.09
C LEU A 227 12.17 17.65 -31.23
N ALA A 228 11.39 16.66 -31.70
CA ALA A 228 10.26 16.11 -30.96
C ALA A 228 10.77 15.31 -29.75
N SER A 229 10.07 15.41 -28.62
CA SER A 229 10.45 14.66 -27.40
C SER A 229 10.39 13.14 -27.60
N GLU A 230 9.52 12.67 -28.48
CA GLU A 230 9.41 11.25 -28.84
C GLU A 230 10.68 10.76 -29.55
N GLU A 231 11.18 11.54 -30.50
CA GLU A 231 12.38 11.22 -31.28
C GLU A 231 13.63 11.21 -30.38
N VAL A 232 13.76 12.21 -29.51
CA VAL A 232 14.85 12.30 -28.53
C VAL A 232 14.86 11.09 -27.57
N LEU A 233 13.69 10.70 -27.06
CA LEU A 233 13.58 9.54 -26.18
C LEU A 233 13.85 8.23 -26.93
N ALA A 234 13.36 8.08 -28.16
CA ALA A 234 13.58 6.89 -28.98
C ALA A 234 15.07 6.68 -29.30
N HIS A 235 15.79 7.75 -29.66
CA HIS A 235 17.25 7.68 -29.90
C HIS A 235 18.02 7.25 -28.65
N PHE A 236 17.69 7.82 -27.49
CA PHE A 236 18.32 7.43 -26.23
C PHE A 236 18.04 5.97 -25.86
N LEU A 237 16.76 5.55 -25.92
CA LEU A 237 16.38 4.16 -25.62
C LEU A 237 17.06 3.17 -26.57
N GLY A 238 17.15 3.50 -27.86
CA GLY A 238 17.87 2.69 -28.85
C GLY A 238 19.35 2.53 -28.51
N ALA A 239 20.04 3.64 -28.19
CA ALA A 239 21.46 3.61 -27.86
C ALA A 239 21.77 2.82 -26.59
N VAL A 240 20.94 2.97 -25.55
CA VAL A 240 21.11 2.26 -24.27
C VAL A 240 20.79 0.77 -24.42
N VAL A 241 19.72 0.41 -25.14
CA VAL A 241 19.38 -0.99 -25.40
C VAL A 241 20.48 -1.68 -26.19
N ASP A 242 21.00 -1.05 -27.25
CA ASP A 242 22.12 -1.57 -28.03
C ASP A 242 23.34 -1.86 -27.15
N TYR A 243 23.72 -0.90 -26.30
CA TYR A 243 24.83 -1.07 -25.38
C TYR A 243 24.58 -2.21 -24.37
N LEU A 244 23.44 -2.21 -23.67
CA LEU A 244 23.11 -3.21 -22.65
C LEU A 244 23.07 -4.63 -23.19
N VAL A 245 22.62 -4.82 -24.44
CA VAL A 245 22.62 -6.13 -25.10
C VAL A 245 24.04 -6.59 -25.43
N ARG A 246 24.90 -5.69 -25.92
CA ARG A 246 26.31 -6.01 -26.25
C ARG A 246 27.15 -6.37 -25.04
N VAL A 247 26.93 -5.71 -23.90
CA VAL A 247 27.69 -5.97 -22.66
C VAL A 247 27.11 -7.08 -21.78
N SER A 248 26.00 -7.70 -22.20
CA SER A 248 25.38 -8.81 -21.48
C SER A 248 26.33 -10.02 -21.38
N PRO A 249 26.40 -10.73 -20.23
CA PRO A 249 27.30 -11.88 -20.05
C PRO A 249 27.08 -13.02 -21.06
N ASN A 250 25.86 -13.13 -21.58
CA ASN A 250 25.48 -14.06 -22.64
C ASN A 250 24.78 -13.27 -23.76
N PRO A 251 25.51 -12.67 -24.72
CA PRO A 251 24.86 -12.01 -25.84
C PRO A 251 24.10 -13.07 -26.67
N PRO A 252 22.93 -12.73 -27.25
CA PRO A 252 22.04 -13.70 -27.92
C PRO A 252 22.69 -14.56 -29.00
N LEU A 253 23.80 -14.10 -29.58
CA LEU A 253 24.50 -14.71 -30.72
C LEU A 253 25.78 -15.49 -30.33
N ALA A 254 26.09 -15.66 -29.03
CA ALA A 254 27.29 -16.38 -28.57
C ALA A 254 27.33 -17.89 -28.89
N VAL A 255 26.31 -18.43 -29.56
CA VAL A 255 26.11 -19.88 -29.81
C VAL A 255 26.44 -20.30 -31.25
N LEU A 256 27.01 -19.42 -32.09
CA LEU A 256 27.39 -19.80 -33.45
C LEU A 256 28.58 -20.80 -33.47
N PRO A 257 28.63 -21.74 -34.45
CA PRO A 257 29.62 -22.81 -34.44
C PRO A 257 31.04 -22.28 -34.59
N LYS A 258 31.94 -22.74 -33.72
CA LYS A 258 33.39 -22.53 -33.76
C LYS A 258 33.98 -23.02 -35.09
N ARG A 259 34.03 -22.18 -36.12
CA ARG A 259 34.84 -22.38 -37.32
C ARG A 259 35.82 -21.22 -37.54
N ALA A 260 36.55 -20.83 -36.49
CA ALA A 260 37.89 -20.21 -36.57
C ALA A 260 38.45 -19.97 -35.17
N GLY A 261 39.29 -20.89 -34.67
CA GLY A 261 40.18 -20.68 -33.51
C GLY A 261 39.55 -20.24 -32.18
N PRO A 262 40.35 -20.11 -31.10
CA PRO A 262 39.88 -19.51 -29.86
C PRO A 262 39.79 -17.99 -30.06
N VAL A 263 38.61 -17.48 -30.45
CA VAL A 263 38.33 -16.05 -30.35
C VAL A 263 38.25 -15.72 -28.86
N ALA A 264 39.33 -15.13 -28.33
CA ALA A 264 39.32 -14.51 -27.02
C ALA A 264 38.14 -13.53 -26.92
N ARG A 265 37.57 -13.38 -25.72
CA ARG A 265 36.52 -12.39 -25.42
C ARG A 265 36.81 -11.09 -26.19
N PRO A 266 35.90 -10.56 -27.02
CA PRO A 266 36.13 -9.28 -27.66
C PRO A 266 36.28 -8.24 -26.54
N SER A 267 37.51 -7.75 -26.39
CA SER A 267 37.81 -6.59 -25.60
C SER A 267 37.02 -5.41 -26.18
N LEU A 268 36.31 -4.66 -25.34
CA LEU A 268 35.70 -3.38 -25.70
C LEU A 268 36.75 -2.29 -26.05
N ALA A 269 38.05 -2.56 -25.85
CA ALA A 269 39.12 -1.73 -26.36
C ALA A 269 39.27 -1.91 -27.89
N PRO A 270 39.49 -0.82 -28.65
CA PRO A 270 39.61 -0.89 -30.11
C PRO A 270 40.73 -1.84 -30.55
N SER A 271 40.35 -2.95 -31.21
CA SER A 271 41.31 -3.83 -31.89
C SER A 271 41.98 -3.05 -33.03
N ARG A 272 43.32 -3.07 -33.09
CA ARG A 272 44.09 -2.44 -34.19
C ARG A 272 43.98 -3.16 -35.54
N ALA A 273 43.27 -4.29 -35.64
CA ALA A 273 43.01 -4.99 -36.91
C ALA A 273 41.57 -5.55 -36.96
N ARG A 274 40.81 -5.16 -38.00
CA ARG A 274 39.46 -5.67 -38.31
C ARG A 274 39.57 -7.05 -38.99
N PRO A 275 38.78 -8.07 -38.60
CA PRO A 275 38.80 -9.38 -39.26
C PRO A 275 38.34 -9.28 -40.72
N VAL A 276 38.81 -10.18 -41.57
CA VAL A 276 38.28 -10.38 -42.92
C VAL A 276 37.13 -11.39 -42.81
N PHE A 277 35.99 -11.09 -43.42
CA PHE A 277 34.78 -11.92 -43.38
C PHE A 277 34.51 -12.57 -44.74
N ASP A 278 34.05 -13.82 -44.72
CA ASP A 278 33.69 -14.57 -45.94
C ASP A 278 32.33 -14.12 -46.52
N SER A 279 31.46 -13.52 -45.70
CA SER A 279 30.15 -13.01 -46.12
C SER A 279 29.73 -11.75 -45.35
N VAL A 280 28.85 -10.95 -45.97
CA VAL A 280 28.22 -9.78 -45.33
C VAL A 280 27.35 -10.17 -44.13
N HIS A 281 26.84 -11.42 -44.09
CA HIS A 281 26.09 -11.94 -42.95
C HIS A 281 26.99 -12.17 -41.73
N ASP A 282 28.20 -12.71 -41.93
CA ASP A 282 29.17 -12.93 -40.86
C ASP A 282 29.70 -11.60 -40.32
N GLU A 283 29.93 -10.63 -41.21
CA GLU A 283 30.27 -9.27 -40.83
C GLU A 283 29.13 -8.62 -40.01
N TRP A 284 27.87 -8.84 -40.38
CA TRP A 284 26.71 -8.30 -39.65
C TRP A 284 26.58 -8.89 -38.25
N LEU A 285 26.75 -10.21 -38.12
CA LEU A 285 26.73 -10.90 -36.82
C LEU A 285 27.90 -10.44 -35.93
N TYR A 286 29.08 -10.22 -36.51
CA TYR A 286 30.21 -9.61 -35.81
C TYR A 286 29.88 -8.18 -35.38
N ALA A 287 29.39 -7.33 -36.28
CA ALA A 287 29.07 -5.93 -36.02
C ALA A 287 27.95 -5.74 -34.99
N LEU A 288 27.07 -6.73 -34.78
CA LEU A 288 26.06 -6.73 -33.71
C LEU A 288 26.62 -7.00 -32.30
N THR A 289 27.85 -7.52 -32.21
CA THR A 289 28.47 -7.91 -30.94
C THR A 289 29.77 -7.15 -30.65
N ALA A 290 30.43 -6.61 -31.69
CA ALA A 290 31.65 -5.82 -31.57
C ALA A 290 31.40 -4.41 -30.99
N ALA A 291 32.46 -3.74 -30.55
CA ALA A 291 32.43 -2.34 -30.12
C ALA A 291 32.24 -1.37 -31.30
N ASP A 292 32.79 -1.72 -32.46
CA ASP A 292 32.53 -1.04 -33.73
C ASP A 292 31.32 -1.69 -34.41
N ASN A 293 30.30 -0.89 -34.69
CA ASN A 293 29.06 -1.34 -35.31
C ASN A 293 28.97 -1.02 -36.81
N GLN A 294 30.00 -0.40 -37.38
CA GLN A 294 30.06 -0.07 -38.80
C GLN A 294 30.28 -1.32 -39.65
N MET A 295 29.59 -1.42 -40.77
CA MET A 295 29.75 -2.44 -41.80
C MET A 295 30.58 -1.88 -42.96
N VAL A 296 31.51 -2.68 -43.49
CA VAL A 296 32.41 -2.31 -44.60
C VAL A 296 32.26 -3.35 -45.69
N GLY A 297 31.42 -3.06 -46.68
CA GLY A 297 31.11 -3.96 -47.80
C GLY A 297 30.52 -3.22 -48.99
N ASP A 298 30.18 -3.97 -50.05
CA ASP A 298 29.50 -3.41 -51.23
C ASP A 298 28.15 -2.78 -50.81
N PRO A 299 27.86 -1.52 -51.15
CA PRO A 299 26.60 -0.86 -50.83
C PRO A 299 25.35 -1.60 -51.30
N THR A 300 25.45 -2.38 -52.38
CA THR A 300 24.36 -3.18 -52.97
C THR A 300 24.03 -4.38 -52.10
N ASP A 301 25.06 -5.11 -51.66
CA ASP A 301 24.90 -6.28 -50.79
C ASP A 301 24.39 -5.87 -49.40
N LEU A 302 24.88 -4.76 -48.87
CA LEU A 302 24.40 -4.18 -47.61
C LEU A 302 22.94 -3.72 -47.70
N ALA A 303 22.53 -3.14 -48.83
CA ALA A 303 21.13 -2.77 -49.08
C ALA A 303 20.22 -4.02 -49.14
N GLN A 304 20.67 -5.09 -49.80
CA GLN A 304 19.93 -6.35 -49.89
C GLN A 304 19.79 -7.00 -48.51
N LEU A 305 20.86 -7.05 -47.72
CA LEU A 305 20.81 -7.56 -46.34
C LEU A 305 19.85 -6.74 -45.47
N SER A 306 19.90 -5.40 -45.55
CA SER A 306 18.98 -4.54 -44.80
C SER A 306 17.51 -4.84 -45.16
N ALA A 307 17.21 -5.09 -46.44
CA ALA A 307 15.88 -5.48 -46.88
C ALA A 307 15.45 -6.85 -46.31
N GLN A 308 16.34 -7.85 -46.31
CA GLN A 308 16.07 -9.17 -45.75
C GLN A 308 15.79 -9.13 -44.23
N VAL A 309 16.59 -8.36 -43.48
CA VAL A 309 16.41 -8.17 -42.03
C VAL A 309 15.05 -7.52 -41.75
N LYS A 310 14.68 -6.48 -42.52
CA LYS A 310 13.37 -5.82 -42.40
C LYS A 310 12.20 -6.77 -42.69
N GLU A 311 12.32 -7.66 -43.68
CA GLU A 311 11.29 -8.65 -43.97
C GLU A 311 11.18 -9.70 -42.86
N TRP A 312 12.30 -10.17 -42.30
CA TRP A 312 12.29 -11.12 -41.18
C TRP A 312 11.60 -10.54 -39.92
N GLN A 313 11.78 -9.25 -39.64
CA GLN A 313 11.14 -8.56 -38.50
C GLN A 313 9.63 -8.33 -38.69
N ARG A 314 9.12 -8.47 -39.91
CA ARG A 314 7.77 -8.04 -40.29
C ARG A 314 6.66 -8.62 -39.39
N ALA A 315 6.73 -9.90 -39.03
CA ALA A 315 5.71 -10.56 -38.20
C ALA A 315 5.61 -9.95 -36.78
N VAL A 316 6.76 -9.63 -36.18
CA VAL A 316 6.82 -8.99 -34.86
C VAL A 316 6.31 -7.56 -34.97
N THR A 317 6.79 -6.81 -35.97
CA THR A 317 6.37 -5.43 -36.23
C THR A 317 4.87 -5.32 -36.48
N ILE A 318 4.25 -6.29 -37.16
CA ILE A 318 2.80 -6.31 -37.36
C ILE A 318 2.08 -6.49 -36.02
N THR A 319 2.50 -7.47 -35.23
CA THR A 319 1.83 -7.81 -33.96
C THR A 319 1.96 -6.71 -32.90
N THR A 320 3.09 -5.98 -32.89
CA THR A 320 3.33 -4.90 -31.93
C THR A 320 2.79 -3.54 -32.40
N ALA A 321 2.71 -3.32 -33.71
CA ALA A 321 2.14 -2.09 -34.27
C ALA A 321 0.61 -2.11 -34.34
N THR A 322 -0.06 -3.26 -34.25
CA THR A 322 -1.53 -3.34 -34.34
C THR A 322 -2.23 -2.76 -33.11
N PRO A 323 -3.18 -1.83 -33.29
CA PRO A 323 -3.98 -1.28 -32.19
C PRO A 323 -5.13 -2.21 -31.79
N TRP A 324 -5.03 -3.52 -32.07
CA TRP A 324 -6.10 -4.48 -31.86
C TRP A 324 -5.64 -5.65 -31.00
N ARG A 325 -6.60 -6.21 -30.26
CA ARG A 325 -6.44 -7.42 -29.43
C ARG A 325 -7.49 -8.46 -29.83
N LEU A 326 -7.06 -9.71 -30.06
CA LEU A 326 -7.97 -10.83 -30.27
C LEU A 326 -8.64 -11.26 -28.95
N CYS A 327 -9.96 -11.47 -29.00
CA CYS A 327 -10.80 -11.81 -27.87
C CYS A 327 -11.73 -13.02 -28.17
N PHE A 328 -12.04 -13.82 -27.16
CA PHE A 328 -12.93 -14.98 -27.20
C PHE A 328 -14.17 -14.72 -26.35
N ARG A 329 -15.37 -14.95 -26.89
CA ARG A 329 -16.65 -14.77 -26.18
C ARG A 329 -17.43 -16.07 -26.14
N LEU A 330 -17.82 -16.53 -24.96
CA LEU A 330 -18.76 -17.65 -24.81
C LEU A 330 -20.21 -17.14 -24.79
N GLU A 331 -21.06 -17.70 -25.65
CA GLU A 331 -22.48 -17.38 -25.80
C GLU A 331 -23.36 -18.56 -25.39
N GLU A 332 -24.48 -18.25 -24.73
CA GLU A 332 -25.45 -19.21 -24.21
C GLU A 332 -26.35 -19.75 -25.34
N PRO A 333 -26.82 -21.01 -25.23
CA PRO A 333 -27.80 -21.56 -26.17
C PRO A 333 -29.15 -20.80 -26.05
N PRO A 334 -29.87 -20.58 -27.18
CA PRO A 334 -31.15 -19.88 -27.18
C PRO A 334 -32.21 -20.64 -26.36
N ALA A 335 -33.07 -19.91 -25.65
CA ALA A 335 -34.11 -20.50 -24.80
C ALA A 335 -35.13 -21.30 -25.63
N PRO A 336 -35.60 -22.48 -25.17
CA PRO A 336 -36.68 -23.19 -25.83
C PRO A 336 -37.95 -22.33 -25.77
N ALA A 337 -38.63 -22.18 -26.91
CA ALA A 337 -39.82 -21.33 -27.08
C ALA A 337 -41.10 -21.87 -26.39
N ALA A 338 -40.99 -22.82 -25.47
CA ALA A 338 -42.11 -23.39 -24.72
C ALA A 338 -41.88 -23.18 -23.23
N GLU A 339 -42.31 -22.02 -22.73
CA GLU A 339 -42.62 -21.86 -21.31
C GLU A 339 -43.84 -22.73 -21.00
N ILE A 340 -43.66 -23.72 -20.11
CA ILE A 340 -44.77 -24.40 -19.46
C ILE A 340 -45.48 -23.32 -18.63
N ARG A 341 -46.65 -22.87 -19.11
CA ARG A 341 -47.57 -22.09 -18.31
C ARG A 341 -48.01 -22.94 -17.13
N GLU A 342 -47.90 -22.39 -15.93
CA GLU A 342 -48.65 -22.86 -14.77
C GLU A 342 -50.14 -22.83 -15.15
N ASP A 343 -50.86 -23.90 -14.80
CA ASP A 343 -52.28 -24.18 -15.07
C ASP A 343 -52.56 -25.00 -16.35
N GLU A 344 -52.44 -26.33 -16.25
CA GLU A 344 -53.47 -27.23 -16.79
C GLU A 344 -53.39 -28.62 -16.13
N ASP A 345 -54.58 -29.17 -15.89
CA ASP A 345 -54.89 -30.26 -15.00
C ASP A 345 -54.34 -31.64 -15.39
N SER A 346 -54.30 -32.49 -14.37
CA SER A 346 -54.01 -33.92 -14.38
C SER A 346 -54.78 -34.72 -15.44
N ALA A 347 -54.11 -35.14 -16.51
CA ALA A 347 -54.19 -36.44 -17.19
C ALA A 347 -53.67 -36.27 -18.62
N ASP A 348 -52.47 -36.77 -18.93
CA ASP A 348 -51.98 -37.18 -20.27
C ASP A 348 -50.45 -37.12 -20.37
N ILE A 349 -49.75 -37.80 -19.45
CA ILE A 349 -48.31 -38.10 -19.60
C ILE A 349 -48.16 -39.60 -19.78
N GLU A 350 -48.67 -40.14 -20.90
CA GLU A 350 -48.32 -41.50 -21.35
C GLU A 350 -48.23 -41.70 -22.87
N VAL A 351 -48.25 -40.63 -23.69
CA VAL A 351 -48.30 -40.77 -25.17
C VAL A 351 -47.01 -40.39 -25.90
N LEU A 352 -46.02 -39.75 -25.28
CA LEU A 352 -44.82 -39.26 -26.00
C LEU A 352 -43.65 -40.26 -26.17
N ASN A 353 -43.74 -41.49 -25.63
CA ASN A 353 -42.63 -42.47 -25.69
C ASN A 353 -42.76 -43.58 -26.75
N LYS A 354 -43.64 -43.46 -27.75
CA LYS A 354 -43.84 -44.51 -28.78
C LYS A 354 -43.75 -44.02 -30.24
N ARG A 355 -42.75 -43.21 -30.62
CA ARG A 355 -42.39 -43.03 -32.05
C ARG A 355 -40.90 -42.74 -32.28
N HIS A 356 -39.99 -43.63 -31.88
CA HIS A 356 -38.62 -43.64 -32.43
C HIS A 356 -38.09 -45.07 -32.60
N SER A 357 -38.87 -45.90 -33.31
CA SER A 357 -38.35 -47.09 -33.98
C SER A 357 -39.20 -47.35 -35.21
N ARG A 358 -38.73 -46.88 -36.37
CA ARG A 358 -38.79 -47.54 -37.69
C ARG A 358 -38.32 -46.59 -38.80
N HIS A 359 -37.24 -47.03 -39.48
CA HIS A 359 -36.99 -46.96 -40.92
C HIS A 359 -37.09 -45.60 -41.64
N GLY A 360 -35.93 -45.10 -42.08
CA GLY A 360 -35.50 -45.18 -43.48
C GLY A 360 -36.22 -44.31 -44.53
N ALA A 361 -35.38 -43.58 -45.29
CA ALA A 361 -35.58 -42.98 -46.61
C ALA A 361 -35.91 -41.47 -46.68
N SER A 362 -34.89 -40.73 -47.13
CA SER A 362 -34.88 -39.56 -48.04
C SER A 362 -36.18 -38.74 -48.22
N MET A 363 -36.14 -37.47 -47.83
CA MET A 363 -36.26 -36.33 -48.76
C MET A 363 -36.01 -35.00 -48.04
N ALA A 364 -35.33 -34.10 -48.73
CA ALA A 364 -34.93 -32.78 -48.26
C ALA A 364 -36.12 -31.82 -48.13
N THR A 365 -36.20 -31.13 -46.99
CA THR A 365 -36.82 -29.80 -46.86
C THR A 365 -36.01 -28.99 -45.85
N ASP A 366 -35.53 -27.83 -46.30
CA ASP A 366 -34.82 -26.81 -45.52
C ASP A 366 -35.69 -26.25 -44.38
N GLU A 367 -35.37 -26.62 -43.14
CA GLU A 367 -35.64 -25.81 -41.94
C GLU A 367 -34.32 -25.69 -41.15
N PRO A 368 -33.93 -24.51 -40.66
CA PRO A 368 -32.72 -24.37 -39.87
C PRO A 368 -32.94 -25.04 -38.50
N GLU A 369 -32.31 -26.20 -38.27
CA GLU A 369 -32.20 -26.80 -36.95
C GLU A 369 -31.67 -25.74 -35.97
N ILE A 370 -32.50 -25.33 -35.00
CA ILE A 370 -32.08 -24.46 -33.91
C ILE A 370 -31.08 -25.26 -33.08
N ASN A 371 -29.80 -25.04 -33.36
CA ASN A 371 -28.68 -25.74 -32.75
C ASN A 371 -28.65 -25.35 -31.25
N GLN A 372 -29.04 -26.28 -30.37
CA GLN A 372 -29.09 -26.09 -28.91
C GLN A 372 -27.69 -26.24 -28.27
N SER A 373 -26.68 -25.56 -28.83
CA SER A 373 -25.29 -25.66 -28.39
C SER A 373 -24.72 -24.30 -27.96
N TRP A 374 -23.77 -24.33 -27.01
CA TRP A 374 -22.98 -23.17 -26.61
C TRP A 374 -22.06 -22.76 -27.76
N GLN A 375 -21.74 -21.47 -27.89
CA GLN A 375 -20.88 -20.96 -28.98
C GLN A 375 -19.73 -20.11 -28.45
N VAL A 376 -18.50 -20.37 -28.91
CA VAL A 376 -17.34 -19.49 -28.69
C VAL A 376 -17.11 -18.66 -29.94
N ARG A 377 -17.21 -17.32 -29.85
CA ARG A 377 -16.98 -16.38 -30.95
C ARG A 377 -15.66 -15.62 -30.81
N TYR A 378 -15.04 -15.28 -31.94
CA TYR A 378 -13.81 -14.49 -32.00
C TYR A 378 -14.11 -13.02 -32.34
N LEU A 379 -13.48 -12.10 -31.60
CA LEU A 379 -13.69 -10.66 -31.70
C LEU A 379 -12.35 -9.93 -31.73
N LEU A 380 -12.26 -8.84 -32.48
CA LEU A 380 -11.18 -7.85 -32.42
C LEU A 380 -11.61 -6.68 -31.54
N GLN A 381 -10.82 -6.38 -30.53
CA GLN A 381 -11.01 -5.25 -29.61
C GLN A 381 -9.99 -4.16 -29.88
N ALA A 382 -10.40 -2.89 -29.94
CA ALA A 382 -9.47 -1.77 -30.09
C ALA A 382 -8.73 -1.48 -28.77
N CYS A 383 -7.43 -1.16 -28.84
CA CYS A 383 -6.59 -0.85 -27.67
C CYS A 383 -6.92 0.52 -27.06
N ASP A 384 -7.38 1.47 -27.86
CA ASP A 384 -7.75 2.83 -27.47
C ASP A 384 -9.23 2.94 -27.04
N ASP A 385 -10.12 2.14 -27.63
CA ASP A 385 -11.51 1.98 -27.19
C ASP A 385 -11.86 0.51 -26.93
N PRO A 386 -11.69 0.05 -25.67
CA PRO A 386 -12.05 -1.32 -25.29
C PRO A 386 -13.53 -1.68 -25.48
N SER A 387 -14.43 -0.71 -25.71
CA SER A 387 -15.86 -0.97 -25.97
C SER A 387 -16.14 -1.38 -27.42
N LEU A 388 -15.20 -1.13 -28.34
CA LEU A 388 -15.34 -1.46 -29.74
C LEU A 388 -14.94 -2.93 -29.99
N LEU A 389 -15.93 -3.78 -30.30
CA LEU A 389 -15.73 -5.20 -30.59
C LEU A 389 -16.20 -5.54 -32.01
N ILE A 390 -15.30 -6.03 -32.84
CA ILE A 390 -15.55 -6.35 -34.25
C ILE A 390 -15.45 -7.88 -34.45
N PRO A 391 -16.50 -8.58 -34.93
CA PRO A 391 -16.41 -9.98 -35.30
C PRO A 391 -15.29 -10.27 -36.31
N THR A 392 -14.47 -11.30 -36.06
CA THR A 392 -13.34 -11.62 -36.95
C THR A 392 -13.79 -12.01 -38.35
N GLU A 393 -15.01 -12.56 -38.51
CA GLU A 393 -15.63 -12.88 -39.80
C GLU A 393 -15.64 -11.69 -40.76
N ASN A 394 -15.84 -10.48 -40.23
CA ASN A 394 -15.84 -9.24 -41.00
C ASN A 394 -14.44 -8.89 -41.54
N ALA A 395 -13.37 -9.39 -40.91
CA ALA A 395 -12.00 -9.25 -41.39
C ALA A 395 -11.72 -10.03 -42.68
N TRP A 396 -12.51 -11.07 -42.93
CA TRP A 396 -12.37 -11.98 -44.07
C TRP A 396 -13.23 -11.58 -45.28
N GLN A 397 -14.23 -10.72 -45.08
CA GLN A 397 -15.10 -10.17 -46.14
C GLN A 397 -14.41 -9.01 -46.92
N SER A 398 -15.04 -8.53 -48.01
CA SER A 398 -14.45 -7.58 -48.98
C SER A 398 -13.95 -6.26 -48.34
N GLN A 399 -12.98 -5.60 -48.99
CA GLN A 399 -12.29 -4.40 -48.47
C GLN A 399 -13.24 -3.24 -48.09
N GLU A 400 -14.43 -3.15 -48.69
CA GLU A 400 -15.40 -2.10 -48.39
C GLU A 400 -16.10 -2.27 -47.04
N GLY A 401 -16.33 -3.50 -46.57
CA GLY A 401 -16.98 -3.78 -45.29
C GLY A 401 -16.11 -3.41 -44.09
N LEU A 402 -14.82 -3.79 -44.13
CA LEU A 402 -13.83 -3.42 -43.12
C LEU A 402 -13.63 -1.91 -43.03
N SER A 403 -13.58 -1.25 -44.19
CA SER A 403 -13.38 0.20 -44.31
C SER A 403 -14.53 1.01 -43.74
N ARG A 404 -15.75 0.44 -43.69
CA ARG A 404 -16.94 1.10 -43.15
C ARG A 404 -17.04 0.93 -41.63
N ALA A 405 -16.68 -0.25 -41.11
CA ALA A 405 -16.61 -0.52 -39.67
C ALA A 405 -15.45 0.23 -38.97
N LEU A 406 -14.31 0.40 -39.65
CA LEU A 406 -13.15 1.14 -39.14
C LEU A 406 -13.28 2.67 -39.25
N ARG A 407 -14.20 3.19 -40.07
CA ARG A 407 -14.46 4.64 -40.21
C ARG A 407 -15.41 5.21 -39.14
N SER A 408 -16.19 4.37 -38.47
CA SER A 408 -17.08 4.85 -37.41
C SER A 408 -16.30 5.00 -36.10
N LYS A 409 -15.89 6.24 -35.83
CA LYS A 409 -15.28 6.82 -34.61
C LYS A 409 -13.74 6.81 -34.53
N ALA A 410 -13.19 8.01 -34.75
CA ALA A 410 -11.99 8.59 -34.12
C ALA A 410 -10.58 7.98 -34.32
N LEU A 411 -10.33 7.18 -35.35
CA LEU A 411 -8.96 6.69 -35.64
C LEU A 411 -8.48 6.91 -37.09
N SER A 412 -9.27 7.55 -37.95
CA SER A 412 -9.02 7.55 -39.40
C SER A 412 -8.25 8.75 -39.96
N GLN A 413 -7.46 9.50 -39.18
CA GLN A 413 -6.71 10.64 -39.73
C GLN A 413 -5.19 10.58 -39.69
N ASP A 414 -4.53 9.81 -38.82
CA ASP A 414 -3.05 9.90 -38.71
C ASP A 414 -2.24 8.61 -38.93
N LEU A 415 -2.88 7.46 -39.15
CA LEU A 415 -2.14 6.19 -39.32
C LEU A 415 -2.61 5.48 -40.60
N GLY A 416 -1.82 5.56 -41.67
CA GLY A 416 -2.10 4.94 -42.99
C GLY A 416 -2.19 3.40 -42.96
N TRP A 417 -3.27 2.85 -42.42
CA TRP A 417 -3.52 1.41 -42.27
C TRP A 417 -4.11 0.76 -43.53
N LYS A 418 -3.58 -0.41 -43.91
CA LYS A 418 -4.07 -1.23 -45.04
C LYS A 418 -4.79 -2.49 -44.52
N PRO A 419 -5.98 -2.86 -45.05
CA PRO A 419 -6.75 -4.07 -44.65
C PRO A 419 -5.97 -5.39 -44.67
N ALA A 420 -4.94 -5.51 -45.52
CA ALA A 420 -4.07 -6.69 -45.60
C ALA A 420 -3.36 -7.03 -44.28
N ARG A 421 -3.01 -6.03 -43.46
CA ARG A 421 -2.29 -6.24 -42.18
C ARG A 421 -3.15 -6.85 -41.06
N VAL A 422 -4.48 -6.73 -41.14
CA VAL A 422 -5.40 -7.28 -40.13
C VAL A 422 -5.53 -8.80 -40.26
N ARG A 423 -5.56 -9.31 -41.50
CA ARG A 423 -5.60 -10.76 -41.75
C ARG A 423 -4.29 -11.44 -41.35
N GLU A 424 -3.16 -10.79 -41.65
CA GLU A 424 -1.83 -11.24 -41.21
C GLU A 424 -1.76 -11.34 -39.67
N TYR A 425 -2.26 -10.32 -38.96
CA TYR A 425 -2.38 -10.35 -37.49
C TYR A 425 -3.29 -11.48 -36.98
N LEU A 426 -4.49 -11.64 -37.55
CA LEU A 426 -5.46 -12.64 -37.10
C LEU A 426 -4.92 -14.07 -37.24
N LEU A 427 -4.24 -14.40 -38.34
CA LEU A 427 -3.65 -15.72 -38.52
C LEU A 427 -2.53 -15.99 -37.51
N ALA A 428 -1.68 -14.99 -37.26
CA ALA A 428 -0.63 -15.12 -36.25
C ALA A 428 -1.22 -15.31 -34.84
N ALA A 429 -2.24 -14.52 -34.47
CA ALA A 429 -2.89 -14.58 -33.16
C ALA A 429 -3.69 -15.89 -32.95
N LEU A 430 -4.45 -16.34 -33.95
CA LEU A 430 -5.19 -17.60 -33.87
C LEU A 430 -4.26 -18.81 -33.85
N GLY A 431 -3.14 -18.78 -34.58
CA GLY A 431 -2.11 -19.81 -34.51
C GLY A 431 -1.51 -19.97 -33.12
N GLN A 432 -1.31 -18.86 -32.39
CA GLN A 432 -0.89 -18.89 -30.99
C GLN A 432 -1.97 -19.48 -30.08
N ALA A 433 -3.23 -19.06 -30.24
CA ALA A 433 -4.35 -19.53 -29.43
C ALA A 433 -4.68 -21.03 -29.64
N ALA A 434 -4.46 -21.57 -30.85
CA ALA A 434 -4.66 -22.99 -31.16
C ALA A 434 -3.85 -23.93 -30.24
N SER A 435 -2.66 -23.51 -29.80
CA SER A 435 -1.84 -24.29 -28.87
C SER A 435 -2.42 -24.40 -27.44
N LEU A 436 -3.38 -23.54 -27.08
CA LEU A 436 -3.97 -23.45 -25.74
C LEU A 436 -5.40 -23.99 -25.68
N CYS A 437 -6.10 -24.04 -26.81
CA CYS A 437 -7.49 -24.43 -26.89
C CYS A 437 -7.75 -25.27 -28.15
N PRO A 438 -8.02 -26.58 -28.02
CA PRO A 438 -8.21 -27.48 -29.17
C PRO A 438 -9.33 -27.03 -30.13
N GLY A 439 -10.41 -26.43 -29.61
CA GLY A 439 -11.50 -25.91 -30.46
C GLY A 439 -11.06 -24.79 -31.42
N VAL A 440 -9.98 -24.07 -31.10
CA VAL A 440 -9.42 -23.04 -31.99
C VAL A 440 -8.68 -23.66 -33.18
N GLU A 441 -7.98 -24.78 -32.97
CA GLU A 441 -7.32 -25.52 -34.04
C GLU A 441 -8.32 -26.01 -35.10
N ASP A 442 -9.47 -26.52 -34.67
CA ASP A 442 -10.52 -26.95 -35.59
C ASP A 442 -11.11 -25.78 -36.39
N SER A 443 -11.23 -24.59 -35.77
CA SER A 443 -11.73 -23.40 -36.45
C SER A 443 -10.81 -22.88 -37.57
N LEU A 444 -9.49 -23.12 -37.48
CA LEU A 444 -8.49 -22.71 -38.48
C LEU A 444 -8.58 -23.49 -39.81
N LYS A 445 -9.33 -24.60 -39.84
CA LYS A 445 -9.62 -25.36 -41.07
C LYS A 445 -10.67 -24.66 -41.95
N SER A 446 -11.36 -23.65 -41.42
CA SER A 446 -12.34 -22.82 -42.16
C SER A 446 -11.66 -21.69 -42.92
N SER A 447 -12.25 -21.29 -44.06
CA SER A 447 -11.80 -20.14 -44.86
C SER A 447 -12.01 -18.78 -44.17
N ALA A 448 -12.85 -18.72 -43.13
CA ALA A 448 -13.10 -17.54 -42.31
C ALA A 448 -13.29 -17.95 -40.83
N PRO A 449 -12.22 -18.07 -40.03
CA PRO A 449 -12.33 -18.47 -38.63
C PRO A 449 -13.06 -17.41 -37.79
N GLY A 450 -14.28 -17.75 -37.35
CA GLY A 450 -15.17 -16.91 -36.53
C GLY A 450 -15.51 -17.47 -35.14
N GLY A 451 -15.32 -18.77 -34.91
CA GLY A 451 -15.69 -19.44 -33.66
C GLY A 451 -15.87 -20.96 -33.77
N TYR A 452 -16.37 -21.61 -32.71
CA TYR A 452 -16.74 -23.03 -32.65
C TYR A 452 -17.88 -23.31 -31.63
N THR A 453 -18.51 -24.49 -31.68
CA THR A 453 -19.64 -24.88 -30.81
C THR A 453 -19.25 -25.88 -29.71
N LEU A 454 -20.00 -25.90 -28.60
CA LEU A 454 -19.75 -26.72 -27.40
C LEU A 454 -21.05 -27.32 -26.83
N ASP A 455 -20.97 -28.52 -26.23
CA ASP A 455 -22.03 -29.11 -25.39
C ASP A 455 -21.96 -28.62 -23.92
N ASP A 456 -22.91 -29.00 -23.07
CA ASP A 456 -22.96 -28.57 -21.65
C ASP A 456 -21.72 -28.99 -20.83
N SER A 457 -21.13 -30.15 -21.14
CA SER A 457 -19.93 -30.65 -20.45
C SER A 457 -18.67 -29.92 -20.94
N GLN A 458 -18.59 -29.65 -22.24
CA GLN A 458 -17.53 -28.90 -22.89
C GLN A 458 -17.58 -27.41 -22.54
N ALA A 459 -18.77 -26.82 -22.38
CA ALA A 459 -18.97 -25.47 -21.86
C ALA A 459 -18.48 -25.37 -20.42
N HIS A 460 -18.80 -26.38 -19.57
CA HIS A 460 -18.25 -26.46 -18.23
C HIS A 460 -16.71 -26.56 -18.23
N ALA A 461 -16.12 -27.35 -19.14
CA ALA A 461 -14.66 -27.46 -19.30
C ALA A 461 -14.03 -26.13 -19.80
N PHE A 462 -14.67 -25.42 -20.72
CA PHE A 462 -14.22 -24.11 -21.18
C PHE A 462 -14.20 -23.08 -20.04
N LEU A 463 -15.28 -23.04 -19.24
CA LEU A 463 -15.43 -22.14 -18.10
C LEU A 463 -14.45 -22.44 -16.95
N THR A 464 -14.08 -23.71 -16.77
CA THR A 464 -13.22 -24.14 -15.65
C THR A 464 -11.74 -24.25 -16.02
N GLN A 465 -11.40 -24.55 -17.28
CA GLN A 465 -10.03 -24.90 -17.70
C GLN A 465 -9.44 -24.02 -18.81
N HIS A 466 -10.21 -23.63 -19.84
CA HIS A 466 -9.63 -22.96 -21.02
C HIS A 466 -9.64 -21.42 -20.94
N ALA A 467 -10.66 -20.82 -20.34
CA ALA A 467 -10.82 -19.37 -20.27
C ALA A 467 -9.62 -18.67 -19.60
N TRP A 468 -9.08 -19.22 -18.51
CA TRP A 468 -7.96 -18.59 -17.79
C TRP A 468 -6.61 -18.70 -18.53
N LEU A 469 -6.38 -19.78 -19.27
CA LEU A 469 -5.15 -19.97 -20.06
C LEU A 469 -5.05 -18.95 -21.20
N LEU A 470 -6.17 -18.67 -21.88
CA LEU A 470 -6.25 -17.68 -22.94
C LEU A 470 -5.99 -16.26 -22.42
N GLU A 471 -6.51 -15.91 -21.24
CA GLU A 471 -6.23 -14.61 -20.62
C GLU A 471 -4.75 -14.42 -20.27
N GLN A 472 -4.09 -15.46 -19.74
CA GLN A 472 -2.66 -15.41 -19.40
C GLN A 472 -1.76 -15.24 -20.63
N ALA A 473 -2.15 -15.80 -21.78
CA ALA A 473 -1.46 -15.63 -23.04
C ALA A 473 -1.69 -14.24 -23.68
N GLY A 474 -2.47 -13.35 -23.04
CA GLY A 474 -2.71 -11.99 -23.49
C GLY A 474 -3.95 -11.81 -24.35
N PHE A 475 -4.79 -12.84 -24.54
CA PHE A 475 -6.07 -12.72 -25.26
C PHE A 475 -7.17 -12.16 -24.36
N GLY A 476 -8.16 -11.47 -24.92
CA GLY A 476 -9.35 -11.08 -24.17
C GLY A 476 -10.34 -12.25 -24.05
N VAL A 477 -11.02 -12.38 -22.93
CA VAL A 477 -12.06 -13.41 -22.75
C VAL A 477 -13.31 -12.80 -22.13
N PHE A 478 -14.46 -13.06 -22.75
CA PHE A 478 -15.78 -12.62 -22.33
C PHE A 478 -16.63 -13.84 -21.94
N LEU A 479 -16.99 -13.92 -20.66
CA LEU A 479 -17.82 -14.99 -20.11
C LEU A 479 -19.24 -14.49 -19.81
N PRO A 480 -20.23 -15.39 -19.69
CA PRO A 480 -21.59 -15.02 -19.30
C PRO A 480 -21.65 -14.30 -17.95
N ALA A 481 -22.61 -13.38 -17.79
CA ALA A 481 -22.68 -12.51 -16.61
C ALA A 481 -22.93 -13.25 -15.28
N TRP A 482 -23.59 -14.42 -15.32
CA TRP A 482 -23.81 -15.27 -14.14
C TRP A 482 -22.55 -16.01 -13.70
N TRP A 483 -21.55 -16.15 -14.58
CA TRP A 483 -20.27 -16.78 -14.26
C TRP A 483 -19.26 -15.74 -13.76
N THR A 484 -19.21 -15.56 -12.44
CA THR A 484 -18.17 -14.71 -11.84
C THR A 484 -16.87 -15.50 -11.66
N ARG A 485 -15.72 -14.86 -11.90
CA ARG A 485 -14.36 -15.45 -11.77
C ARG A 485 -14.04 -16.05 -10.38
N LYS A 486 -14.90 -15.83 -9.38
CA LYS A 486 -14.81 -16.41 -8.02
C LYS A 486 -15.64 -17.67 -7.82
N GLY A 487 -16.34 -18.17 -8.84
CA GLY A 487 -17.16 -19.37 -8.74
C GLY A 487 -18.33 -19.19 -7.77
N THR A 488 -19.31 -18.36 -8.11
CA THR A 488 -20.56 -18.31 -7.34
C THR A 488 -21.37 -19.58 -7.61
N LYS A 489 -20.99 -20.71 -6.98
CA LYS A 489 -21.95 -21.81 -6.77
C LYS A 489 -23.07 -21.24 -5.90
N LEU A 490 -24.28 -21.14 -6.44
CA LEU A 490 -25.45 -20.88 -5.61
C LEU A 490 -25.64 -22.12 -4.72
N GLN A 491 -25.37 -21.96 -3.42
CA GLN A 491 -25.48 -23.05 -2.44
C GLN A 491 -26.88 -23.10 -1.84
N LEU A 492 -27.30 -24.30 -1.45
CA LEU A 492 -28.49 -24.51 -0.62
C LEU A 492 -28.19 -24.07 0.81
N THR A 493 -29.07 -23.23 1.36
CA THR A 493 -28.93 -22.64 2.70
C THR A 493 -30.20 -22.79 3.52
N THR A 494 -30.09 -22.58 4.84
CA THR A 494 -31.22 -22.67 5.78
C THR A 494 -31.41 -21.37 6.55
N ARG A 495 -32.67 -20.96 6.79
CA ARG A 495 -33.03 -19.69 7.44
C ARG A 495 -34.04 -19.91 8.56
N ALA A 496 -33.83 -19.26 9.70
CA ALA A 496 -34.76 -19.28 10.84
C ALA A 496 -35.73 -18.08 10.80
N ASN A 497 -37.03 -18.31 10.94
CA ASN A 497 -38.08 -17.28 10.92
C ASN A 497 -38.67 -17.05 12.32
N VAL A 498 -38.58 -15.82 12.84
CA VAL A 498 -38.97 -15.42 14.20
C VAL A 498 -40.06 -14.35 14.14
N LYS A 499 -41.15 -14.54 14.90
CA LYS A 499 -42.21 -13.53 15.06
C LYS A 499 -42.26 -13.05 16.52
N SER A 500 -41.91 -11.77 16.75
CA SER A 500 -41.96 -11.13 18.07
C SER A 500 -42.98 -9.97 18.10
N PRO A 501 -43.58 -9.64 19.26
CA PRO A 501 -44.51 -8.51 19.38
C PRO A 501 -43.81 -7.15 19.17
N LYS A 502 -44.57 -6.08 18.96
CA LYS A 502 -44.03 -4.70 18.91
C LYS A 502 -43.65 -4.24 20.33
N MET A 503 -42.51 -3.54 20.45
CA MET A 503 -41.94 -3.09 21.73
C MET A 503 -42.90 -2.13 22.46
N GLN A 504 -43.34 -2.50 23.67
CA GLN A 504 -44.05 -1.61 24.61
C GLN A 504 -43.04 -1.08 25.63
N GLY A 505 -42.96 0.24 25.80
CA GLY A 505 -41.85 0.92 26.45
C GLY A 505 -41.63 0.59 27.94
N GLY A 506 -40.35 0.67 28.35
CA GLY A 506 -39.95 0.99 29.74
C GLY A 506 -39.30 -0.13 30.54
N ASN A 507 -39.55 -1.40 30.25
CA ASN A 507 -38.90 -2.51 30.98
C ASN A 507 -37.73 -3.07 30.17
N GLY A 508 -36.56 -3.14 30.80
CA GLY A 508 -35.33 -3.68 30.21
C GLY A 508 -35.56 -5.11 29.73
N LEU A 509 -35.53 -5.30 28.41
CA LEU A 509 -35.55 -6.61 27.78
C LEU A 509 -34.19 -7.27 28.02
N SER A 510 -34.21 -8.52 28.50
CA SER A 510 -33.00 -9.29 28.77
C SER A 510 -32.69 -10.22 27.61
N LEU A 511 -31.41 -10.36 27.26
CA LEU A 511 -30.93 -11.31 26.25
C LEU A 511 -31.24 -12.78 26.59
N GLU A 512 -31.71 -13.05 27.82
CA GLU A 512 -32.11 -14.37 28.31
C GLU A 512 -33.58 -14.75 28.01
N GLU A 513 -34.38 -13.86 27.41
CA GLU A 513 -35.78 -14.15 27.07
C GLU A 513 -35.88 -15.25 25.98
N ILE A 514 -36.80 -16.21 26.14
CA ILE A 514 -36.93 -17.40 25.24
C ILE A 514 -38.04 -17.17 24.20
N ILE A 515 -37.72 -17.35 22.91
CA ILE A 515 -38.59 -17.11 21.76
C ILE A 515 -38.73 -18.38 20.88
N LYS A 516 -39.89 -18.56 20.24
CA LYS A 516 -40.19 -19.66 19.29
C LYS A 516 -39.88 -19.25 17.84
N PHE A 517 -39.35 -20.17 17.02
CA PHE A 517 -39.03 -19.93 15.61
C PHE A 517 -39.11 -21.18 14.70
N GLU A 518 -39.21 -20.98 13.38
CA GLU A 518 -39.39 -22.01 12.33
C GLU A 518 -38.23 -22.01 11.32
N TRP A 519 -37.90 -23.16 10.69
CA TRP A 519 -36.81 -23.27 9.70
C TRP A 519 -37.32 -23.34 8.25
N GLN A 520 -36.60 -22.72 7.32
CA GLN A 520 -36.86 -22.70 5.87
C GLN A 520 -35.58 -23.00 5.06
N VAL A 521 -35.70 -23.56 3.86
CA VAL A 521 -34.58 -23.83 2.93
C VAL A 521 -34.60 -22.81 1.78
N ALA A 522 -33.43 -22.28 1.39
CA ALA A 522 -33.30 -21.29 0.32
C ALA A 522 -32.15 -21.60 -0.65
N LEU A 523 -32.31 -21.25 -1.93
CA LEU A 523 -31.29 -21.31 -2.98
C LEU A 523 -31.04 -19.89 -3.50
N GLY A 524 -29.81 -19.39 -3.34
CA GLY A 524 -29.48 -18.03 -3.80
C GLY A 524 -30.28 -16.91 -3.12
N GLY A 525 -30.84 -17.16 -1.93
CA GLY A 525 -31.68 -16.22 -1.18
C GLY A 525 -33.19 -16.38 -1.41
N GLU A 526 -33.62 -17.17 -2.40
CA GLU A 526 -35.04 -17.49 -2.63
C GLU A 526 -35.46 -18.75 -1.88
N THR A 527 -36.59 -18.69 -1.16
CA THR A 527 -37.12 -19.83 -0.41
C THR A 527 -37.63 -20.91 -1.35
N LEU A 528 -37.15 -22.14 -1.18
CA LEU A 528 -37.62 -23.29 -1.92
C LEU A 528 -38.77 -23.96 -1.19
N THR A 529 -39.77 -24.40 -1.95
CA THR A 529 -40.78 -25.34 -1.48
C THR A 529 -40.24 -26.77 -1.49
N LEU A 530 -40.87 -27.67 -0.72
CA LEU A 530 -40.48 -29.08 -0.68
C LEU A 530 -40.57 -29.74 -2.07
N ARG A 531 -41.58 -29.35 -2.87
CA ARG A 531 -41.79 -29.86 -4.24
C ARG A 531 -40.68 -29.44 -5.21
N GLU A 532 -40.22 -28.20 -5.11
CA GLU A 532 -39.12 -27.68 -5.94
C GLU A 532 -37.78 -28.36 -5.61
N LEU A 533 -37.53 -28.61 -4.32
CA LEU A 533 -36.33 -29.31 -3.87
C LEU A 533 -36.30 -30.77 -4.36
N GLU A 534 -37.46 -31.45 -4.37
CA GLU A 534 -37.59 -32.81 -4.93
C GLU A 534 -37.43 -32.85 -6.46
N ALA A 535 -37.82 -31.80 -7.18
CA ALA A 535 -37.65 -31.70 -8.63
C ALA A 535 -36.17 -31.52 -9.04
N LEU A 536 -35.43 -30.68 -8.31
CA LEU A 536 -33.99 -30.49 -8.52
C LEU A 536 -33.18 -31.78 -8.32
N ALA A 537 -33.62 -32.65 -7.39
CA ALA A 537 -32.97 -33.95 -7.15
C ALA A 537 -33.05 -34.93 -8.34
N ARG A 538 -33.97 -34.72 -9.30
CA ARG A 538 -34.18 -35.62 -10.44
C ARG A 538 -33.29 -35.30 -11.65
N LEU A 539 -32.73 -34.09 -11.74
CA LEU A 539 -31.89 -33.65 -12.86
C LEU A 539 -30.43 -34.06 -12.61
N LYS A 540 -29.84 -34.88 -13.49
CA LYS A 540 -28.47 -35.44 -13.35
C LYS A 540 -27.38 -34.62 -14.07
N SER A 541 -27.67 -33.37 -14.48
CA SER A 541 -26.71 -32.50 -15.18
C SER A 541 -25.99 -31.55 -14.20
N PRO A 542 -24.67 -31.29 -14.36
CA PRO A 542 -23.92 -30.34 -13.53
C PRO A 542 -24.28 -28.87 -13.77
N LEU A 543 -24.90 -28.54 -14.90
CA LEU A 543 -25.48 -27.22 -15.19
C LEU A 543 -26.99 -27.40 -15.39
N VAL A 544 -27.78 -26.74 -14.54
CA VAL A 544 -29.26 -26.80 -14.59
C VAL A 544 -29.81 -25.39 -14.74
N ARG A 545 -30.77 -25.22 -15.64
CA ARG A 545 -31.53 -23.98 -15.77
C ARG A 545 -32.69 -23.96 -14.77
N PHE A 546 -32.60 -23.13 -13.73
CA PHE A 546 -33.65 -22.94 -12.71
C PHE A 546 -34.17 -21.50 -12.75
N ARG A 547 -35.49 -21.33 -12.87
CA ARG A 547 -36.17 -20.01 -12.99
C ARG A 547 -35.50 -19.07 -14.01
N GLY A 548 -35.09 -19.61 -15.15
CA GLY A 548 -34.46 -18.86 -16.23
C GLY A 548 -32.94 -18.64 -16.11
N GLN A 549 -32.31 -19.01 -15.00
CA GLN A 549 -30.86 -18.84 -14.76
C GLN A 549 -30.10 -20.18 -14.73
N TRP A 550 -28.86 -20.20 -15.20
CA TRP A 550 -27.98 -21.38 -15.12
C TRP A 550 -27.33 -21.48 -13.74
N VAL A 551 -27.49 -22.62 -13.08
CA VAL A 551 -26.97 -22.90 -11.74
C VAL A 551 -26.18 -24.20 -11.73
N GLN A 552 -25.05 -24.19 -11.03
CA GLN A 552 -24.27 -25.40 -10.75
C GLN A 552 -24.69 -25.98 -9.39
N LEU A 553 -25.24 -27.20 -9.38
CA LEU A 553 -25.66 -27.91 -8.16
C LEU A 553 -24.98 -29.28 -8.05
N SER A 554 -24.62 -29.68 -6.83
CA SER A 554 -24.15 -31.04 -6.56
C SER A 554 -25.28 -31.93 -6.02
N ALA A 555 -25.22 -33.24 -6.33
CA ALA A 555 -26.19 -34.21 -5.83
C ALA A 555 -26.15 -34.38 -4.29
N GLU A 556 -25.00 -34.13 -3.66
CA GLU A 556 -24.80 -34.24 -2.21
C GLU A 556 -25.51 -33.11 -1.45
N GLU A 557 -25.44 -31.87 -1.96
CA GLU A 557 -26.08 -30.69 -1.35
C GLU A 557 -27.61 -30.82 -1.32
N ILE A 558 -28.21 -31.39 -2.37
CA ILE A 558 -29.67 -31.57 -2.49
C ILE A 558 -30.20 -32.59 -1.46
N GLN A 559 -29.44 -33.67 -1.21
CA GLN A 559 -29.83 -34.69 -0.21
C GLN A 559 -29.72 -34.17 1.22
N ALA A 560 -28.68 -33.38 1.52
CA ALA A 560 -28.54 -32.74 2.82
C ALA A 560 -29.71 -31.80 3.14
N ALA A 561 -30.18 -31.03 2.14
CA ALA A 561 -31.34 -30.14 2.24
C ALA A 561 -32.64 -30.86 2.59
N LEU A 562 -32.90 -32.02 1.95
CA LEU A 562 -34.10 -32.82 2.21
C LEU A 562 -34.13 -33.42 3.62
N ASN A 563 -32.97 -33.84 4.14
CA ASN A 563 -32.88 -34.41 5.49
C ASN A 563 -33.07 -33.35 6.58
N PHE A 564 -32.46 -32.16 6.41
CA PHE A 564 -32.58 -31.08 7.38
C PHE A 564 -34.02 -30.58 7.58
N TRP A 565 -34.78 -30.45 6.50
CA TRP A 565 -36.16 -29.99 6.57
C TRP A 565 -37.07 -30.98 7.34
N LYS A 566 -36.82 -32.28 7.20
CA LYS A 566 -37.62 -33.33 7.88
C LYS A 566 -37.40 -33.38 9.39
N GLU A 567 -36.23 -32.99 9.89
CA GLU A 567 -35.85 -33.18 11.31
C GLU A 567 -36.10 -31.97 12.24
N ARG A 568 -36.23 -30.73 11.72
CA ARG A 568 -36.17 -29.50 12.54
C ARG A 568 -37.26 -28.44 12.27
N SER A 569 -38.54 -28.81 12.14
CA SER A 569 -39.59 -27.85 11.73
C SER A 569 -39.92 -26.72 12.73
N THR A 570 -39.74 -26.89 14.05
CA THR A 570 -40.02 -25.82 15.05
C THR A 570 -39.14 -25.94 16.30
N THR A 571 -38.49 -24.84 16.73
CA THR A 571 -37.52 -24.81 17.86
C THR A 571 -37.69 -23.61 18.80
N ARG A 572 -37.18 -23.71 20.05
CA ARG A 572 -37.14 -22.62 21.06
C ARG A 572 -35.69 -22.24 21.35
N ALA A 573 -35.38 -20.94 21.43
CA ALA A 573 -34.05 -20.44 21.79
C ALA A 573 -34.13 -19.09 22.53
N SER A 574 -33.10 -18.76 23.30
CA SER A 574 -32.94 -17.42 23.89
C SER A 574 -32.64 -16.36 22.83
N VAL A 575 -32.91 -15.08 23.14
CA VAL A 575 -32.54 -13.95 22.26
C VAL A 575 -31.04 -13.92 21.99
N ARG A 576 -30.21 -14.28 22.99
CA ARG A 576 -28.75 -14.43 22.80
C ARG A 576 -28.41 -15.50 21.76
N GLU A 577 -29.06 -16.65 21.81
CA GLU A 577 -28.86 -17.73 20.82
C GLU A 577 -29.36 -17.32 19.44
N LEU A 578 -30.48 -16.60 19.34
CA LEU A 578 -30.96 -16.02 18.09
C LEU A 578 -29.99 -14.99 17.52
N LEU A 579 -29.41 -14.13 18.34
CA LEU A 579 -28.35 -13.20 17.93
C LEU A 579 -27.10 -13.95 17.46
N ARG A 580 -26.69 -15.01 18.16
CA ARG A 580 -25.59 -15.87 17.73
C ARG A 580 -25.86 -16.51 16.37
N MET A 581 -27.06 -17.05 16.15
CA MET A 581 -27.44 -17.62 14.85
C MET A 581 -27.53 -16.55 13.75
N ALA A 582 -28.11 -15.38 14.04
CA ALA A 582 -28.32 -14.29 13.08
C ALA A 582 -27.02 -13.63 12.61
N ILE A 583 -26.03 -13.56 13.48
CA ILE A 583 -24.73 -12.95 13.19
C ILE A 583 -23.71 -14.03 12.74
N GLY A 584 -24.17 -15.24 12.41
CA GLY A 584 -23.35 -16.30 11.81
C GLY A 584 -22.44 -17.06 12.80
N ALA A 585 -22.66 -16.90 14.10
CA ALA A 585 -21.87 -17.54 15.14
C ALA A 585 -22.10 -19.04 15.28
N ASP A 586 -23.07 -19.67 14.59
CA ASP A 586 -23.36 -21.12 14.65
C ASP A 586 -23.31 -21.82 13.28
N ALA A 587 -22.70 -21.20 12.27
CA ALA A 587 -22.60 -21.71 10.89
C ALA A 587 -21.68 -22.95 10.70
N GLY A 588 -21.56 -23.85 11.68
CA GLY A 588 -20.63 -24.98 11.63
C GLY A 588 -21.10 -26.28 12.27
N ALA A 589 -22.39 -26.42 12.60
CA ALA A 589 -22.92 -27.61 13.26
C ALA A 589 -23.93 -28.42 12.41
N SER A 590 -24.20 -28.02 11.16
CA SER A 590 -25.15 -28.69 10.26
C SER A 590 -24.55 -28.92 8.87
N ALA A 591 -25.04 -29.94 8.15
CA ALA A 591 -24.62 -30.28 6.79
C ALA A 591 -24.99 -29.20 5.74
N LEU A 592 -25.81 -28.22 6.12
CA LEU A 592 -26.18 -27.06 5.30
C LEU A 592 -25.71 -25.76 5.95
N ALA A 593 -25.31 -24.80 5.13
CA ALA A 593 -24.98 -23.46 5.61
C ALA A 593 -26.24 -22.76 6.13
N ILE A 594 -26.16 -22.19 7.33
CA ILE A 594 -27.22 -21.33 7.89
C ILE A 594 -27.02 -19.92 7.33
N GLU A 595 -27.97 -19.43 6.53
CA GLU A 595 -27.90 -18.11 5.88
C GLU A 595 -28.16 -16.97 6.88
N GLY A 596 -28.98 -17.21 7.91
CA GLY A 596 -29.28 -16.23 8.94
C GLY A 596 -30.66 -16.40 9.60
N VAL A 597 -31.09 -15.35 10.32
CA VAL A 597 -32.38 -15.28 11.01
C VAL A 597 -33.21 -14.14 10.42
N GLN A 598 -34.41 -14.44 9.94
CA GLN A 598 -35.42 -13.45 9.58
C GLN A 598 -36.32 -13.25 10.80
N ALA A 599 -36.32 -12.04 11.36
CA ALA A 599 -37.12 -11.72 12.53
C ALA A 599 -38.05 -10.53 12.24
N SER A 600 -39.24 -10.55 12.84
CA SER A 600 -40.21 -9.45 12.82
C SER A 600 -40.55 -9.00 14.25
N GLY A 601 -40.93 -7.73 14.41
CA GLY A 601 -41.12 -7.08 15.72
C GLY A 601 -39.81 -6.58 16.31
N TRP A 602 -39.73 -6.45 17.64
CA TRP A 602 -38.59 -5.84 18.31
C TRP A 602 -37.25 -6.57 18.05
N VAL A 603 -37.28 -7.90 17.88
CA VAL A 603 -36.08 -8.70 17.53
C VAL A 603 -35.59 -8.38 16.12
N GLY A 604 -36.53 -8.14 15.19
CA GLY A 604 -36.23 -7.73 13.82
C GLY A 604 -35.60 -6.34 13.76
N ASP A 605 -36.13 -5.40 14.56
CA ASP A 605 -35.59 -4.05 14.65
C ASP A 605 -34.17 -4.05 15.23
N LEU A 606 -33.93 -4.82 16.30
CA LEU A 606 -32.61 -5.00 16.91
C LEU A 606 -31.60 -5.60 15.92
N LEU A 607 -31.96 -6.69 15.23
CA LEU A 607 -31.08 -7.34 14.25
C LEU A 607 -30.78 -6.42 13.07
N SER A 608 -31.77 -5.68 12.58
CA SER A 608 -31.60 -4.74 11.45
C SER A 608 -30.69 -3.57 11.83
N GLN A 609 -30.78 -3.06 13.07
CA GLN A 609 -29.89 -2.02 13.57
C GLN A 609 -28.47 -2.53 13.86
N LEU A 610 -28.32 -3.75 14.40
CA LEU A 610 -27.00 -4.36 14.64
C LEU A 610 -26.26 -4.74 13.36
N GLN A 611 -26.96 -5.21 12.34
CA GLN A 611 -26.39 -5.53 11.02
C GLN A 611 -26.13 -4.27 10.17
N GLY A 612 -26.55 -3.09 10.64
CA GLY A 612 -26.36 -1.82 9.94
C GLY A 612 -27.32 -1.61 8.76
N HIS A 613 -28.38 -2.41 8.63
CA HIS A 613 -29.43 -2.22 7.63
C HIS A 613 -30.31 -1.00 7.93
N VAL A 614 -30.44 -0.64 9.22
CA VAL A 614 -31.15 0.56 9.69
C VAL A 614 -30.22 1.37 10.56
N ALA A 615 -30.14 2.68 10.32
CA ALA A 615 -29.33 3.58 11.15
C ALA A 615 -29.90 3.67 12.58
N PHE A 616 -29.03 3.68 13.58
CA PHE A 616 -29.42 4.03 14.94
C PHE A 616 -29.71 5.54 15.03
N GLU A 617 -30.62 5.92 15.92
CA GLU A 617 -31.00 7.31 16.14
C GLU A 617 -29.83 8.11 16.73
N GLU A 618 -29.43 9.21 16.08
CA GLU A 618 -28.44 10.13 16.64
C GLU A 618 -29.05 10.91 17.80
N ALA A 619 -28.48 10.72 19.00
CA ALA A 619 -28.92 11.39 20.20
C ALA A 619 -28.38 12.83 20.24
N PRO A 620 -29.18 13.82 20.67
CA PRO A 620 -28.68 15.16 20.88
C PRO A 620 -27.62 15.17 21.99
N GLN A 621 -26.66 16.08 21.88
CA GLN A 621 -25.65 16.31 22.91
C GLN A 621 -26.33 16.75 24.24
N PRO A 622 -25.88 16.28 25.40
CA PRO A 622 -26.35 16.77 26.69
C PRO A 622 -26.10 18.28 26.83
N LYS A 623 -27.08 19.01 27.36
CA LYS A 623 -26.99 20.48 27.50
C LYS A 623 -25.92 20.90 28.51
N GLU A 624 -25.67 20.05 29.49
CA GLU A 624 -24.75 20.24 30.60
C GLU A 624 -23.29 19.94 30.20
N LEU A 625 -23.06 19.38 29.02
CA LEU A 625 -21.72 19.06 28.52
C LEU A 625 -21.01 20.35 28.06
N GLN A 626 -19.89 20.68 28.71
CA GLN A 626 -19.05 21.84 28.41
C GLN A 626 -18.07 21.55 27.26
N GLY A 627 -18.53 21.74 26.03
CA GLY A 627 -17.75 21.52 24.80
C GLY A 627 -18.68 21.18 23.65
N GLN A 628 -18.15 21.07 22.43
CA GLN A 628 -18.94 20.65 21.27
C GLN A 628 -18.41 19.33 20.73
N LEU A 629 -19.30 18.32 20.68
CA LEU A 629 -18.97 17.04 20.06
C LEU A 629 -18.87 17.20 18.55
N ARG A 630 -17.82 16.64 17.95
CA ARG A 630 -17.69 16.53 16.50
C ARG A 630 -18.72 15.53 15.94
N PRO A 631 -19.07 15.56 14.63
CA PRO A 631 -20.08 14.66 14.06
C PRO A 631 -19.81 13.17 14.32
N TYR A 632 -18.56 12.73 14.19
CA TYR A 632 -18.22 11.35 14.52
C TYR A 632 -18.38 11.07 16.03
N GLN A 633 -18.06 12.02 16.90
CA GLN A 633 -18.22 11.84 18.35
C GLN A 633 -19.70 11.74 18.73
N VAL A 634 -20.58 12.50 18.07
CA VAL A 634 -22.04 12.38 18.23
C VAL A 634 -22.50 10.97 17.82
N ARG A 635 -22.04 10.46 16.68
CA ARG A 635 -22.35 9.08 16.25
C ARG A 635 -21.83 8.03 17.24
N GLY A 636 -20.62 8.20 17.74
CA GLY A 636 -20.03 7.22 18.67
C GLY A 636 -20.70 7.22 20.04
N TYR A 637 -21.03 8.40 20.58
CA TYR A 637 -21.88 8.53 21.78
C TYR A 637 -23.27 7.91 21.56
N SER A 638 -23.90 8.17 20.41
CA SER A 638 -25.22 7.62 20.07
C SER A 638 -25.19 6.10 19.93
N TRP A 639 -24.12 5.55 19.34
CA TRP A 639 -23.89 4.12 19.24
C TRP A 639 -23.70 3.45 20.61
N LEU A 640 -22.93 4.07 21.51
CA LEU A 640 -22.80 3.59 22.90
C LEU A 640 -24.16 3.57 23.60
N ARG A 641 -24.97 4.64 23.44
CA ARG A 641 -26.31 4.73 24.00
C ARG A 641 -27.26 3.65 23.44
N PHE A 642 -27.16 3.35 22.15
CA PHE A 642 -27.93 2.28 21.51
C PHE A 642 -27.62 0.93 22.17
N LEU A 643 -26.35 0.53 22.25
CA LEU A 643 -25.96 -0.75 22.86
C LEU A 643 -26.34 -0.82 24.35
N GLN A 644 -26.14 0.28 25.09
CA GLN A 644 -26.55 0.39 26.50
C GLN A 644 -28.06 0.12 26.70
N ARG A 645 -28.93 0.67 25.84
CA ARG A 645 -30.39 0.47 25.94
C ARG A 645 -30.81 -0.99 25.81
N TRP A 646 -30.02 -1.79 25.10
CA TRP A 646 -30.25 -3.22 24.89
C TRP A 646 -29.45 -4.12 25.84
N GLY A 647 -28.74 -3.54 26.82
CA GLY A 647 -27.87 -4.28 27.74
C GLY A 647 -26.68 -4.96 27.04
N LEU A 648 -26.32 -4.50 25.83
CA LEU A 648 -25.21 -5.03 25.05
C LEU A 648 -23.92 -4.27 25.39
N GLY A 649 -22.83 -5.02 25.51
CA GLY A 649 -21.51 -4.46 25.75
C GLY A 649 -20.90 -3.85 24.49
N ALA A 650 -20.17 -2.74 24.66
CA ALA A 650 -19.60 -1.96 23.57
C ALA A 650 -18.08 -1.80 23.70
N CYS A 651 -17.35 -1.99 22.61
CA CYS A 651 -15.93 -1.67 22.50
C CYS A 651 -15.74 -0.41 21.65
N LEU A 652 -15.45 0.72 22.28
CA LEU A 652 -15.05 1.93 21.57
C LEU A 652 -13.53 1.92 21.35
N ALA A 653 -13.16 1.55 20.14
CA ALA A 653 -11.81 1.25 19.69
C ALA A 653 -11.22 2.36 18.79
N ASP A 654 -11.74 3.59 18.90
CA ASP A 654 -11.23 4.75 18.19
C ASP A 654 -9.73 4.99 18.44
N ASP A 655 -9.01 5.44 17.41
CA ASP A 655 -7.61 5.84 17.53
C ASP A 655 -7.38 6.84 18.68
N MET A 656 -6.20 6.73 19.29
CA MET A 656 -5.86 7.52 20.47
C MET A 656 -5.83 9.01 20.18
N GLY A 657 -6.83 9.77 20.63
CA GLY A 657 -6.90 11.20 20.37
C GLY A 657 -8.19 11.66 19.72
N LEU A 658 -9.02 10.73 19.26
CA LEU A 658 -10.39 11.00 18.76
C LEU A 658 -11.40 11.35 19.87
N GLY A 659 -10.96 11.43 21.12
CA GLY A 659 -11.83 11.81 22.24
C GLY A 659 -12.80 10.69 22.65
N LYS A 660 -12.29 9.50 22.98
CA LYS A 660 -13.10 8.44 23.62
C LYS A 660 -13.66 8.90 24.98
N THR A 661 -12.85 9.63 25.72
CA THR A 661 -13.18 10.19 27.05
C THR A 661 -14.40 11.11 26.99
N ILE A 662 -14.41 12.10 26.10
CA ILE A 662 -15.54 13.03 25.96
C ILE A 662 -16.83 12.32 25.46
N GLN A 663 -16.70 11.32 24.58
CA GLN A 663 -17.84 10.51 24.12
C GLN A 663 -18.48 9.73 25.28
N PHE A 664 -17.66 9.13 26.15
CA PHE A 664 -18.16 8.42 27.32
C PHE A 664 -18.73 9.38 28.39
N LEU A 665 -18.08 10.52 28.64
CA LEU A 665 -18.61 11.52 29.58
C LEU A 665 -19.95 12.09 29.11
N ALA A 666 -20.15 12.26 27.80
CA ALA A 666 -21.44 12.64 27.24
C ALA A 666 -22.52 11.57 27.50
N LEU A 667 -22.18 10.28 27.38
CA LEU A 667 -23.07 9.18 27.74
C LEU A 667 -23.50 9.25 29.20
N LEU A 668 -22.52 9.39 30.10
CA LEU A 668 -22.77 9.40 31.54
C LEU A 668 -23.55 10.64 31.99
N GLN A 669 -23.27 11.81 31.40
CA GLN A 669 -24.02 13.04 31.66
C GLN A 669 -25.49 12.89 31.24
N GLN A 670 -25.76 12.31 30.07
CA GLN A 670 -27.13 12.06 29.61
C GLN A 670 -27.88 11.12 30.56
N GLU A 671 -27.24 10.02 30.97
CA GLU A 671 -27.83 9.02 31.86
C GLU A 671 -28.14 9.62 33.24
N TRP A 672 -27.20 10.38 33.79
CA TRP A 672 -27.34 11.02 35.09
C TRP A 672 -28.47 12.04 35.11
N SER A 673 -28.63 12.79 34.02
CA SER A 673 -29.67 13.82 33.86
C SER A 673 -31.05 13.22 33.59
N ALA A 674 -31.12 12.12 32.83
CA ALA A 674 -32.37 11.40 32.56
C ALA A 674 -32.88 10.57 33.75
N SER A 675 -32.00 10.19 34.68
CA SER A 675 -32.34 9.37 35.85
C SER A 675 -32.85 10.22 37.01
N GLY A 676 -34.07 9.94 37.50
CA GLY A 676 -34.62 10.55 38.71
C GLY A 676 -33.73 10.31 39.94
N VAL A 677 -33.73 11.23 40.91
CA VAL A 677 -32.80 11.27 42.07
C VAL A 677 -32.77 9.95 42.88
N GLY A 678 -33.87 9.17 42.88
CA GLY A 678 -33.95 7.86 43.56
C GLY A 678 -33.58 6.64 42.72
N ALA A 679 -33.39 6.77 41.40
CA ALA A 679 -33.08 5.67 40.47
C ALA A 679 -31.62 5.67 39.99
N ARG A 680 -30.81 6.64 40.44
CA ARG A 680 -29.40 6.81 40.04
C ARG A 680 -28.53 5.69 40.62
N ARG A 681 -27.82 4.98 39.74
CA ARG A 681 -26.78 4.00 40.08
C ARG A 681 -25.43 4.48 39.55
N PRO A 682 -24.33 4.23 40.28
CA PRO A 682 -23.02 4.69 39.86
C PRO A 682 -22.46 3.85 38.70
N THR A 683 -21.57 4.45 37.92
CA THR A 683 -20.75 3.77 36.92
C THR A 683 -19.31 3.67 37.42
N LEU A 684 -18.72 2.47 37.31
CA LEU A 684 -17.33 2.20 37.69
C LEU A 684 -16.44 2.33 36.46
N LEU A 685 -15.39 3.15 36.52
CA LEU A 685 -14.36 3.22 35.50
C LEU A 685 -13.02 2.75 36.06
N ILE A 686 -12.47 1.72 35.43
CA ILE A 686 -11.15 1.17 35.72
C ILE A 686 -10.18 1.61 34.65
N CYS A 687 -9.09 2.26 35.05
CA CYS A 687 -8.05 2.74 34.12
C CYS A 687 -6.64 2.48 34.67
N PRO A 688 -5.57 2.61 33.87
CA PRO A 688 -4.21 2.60 34.39
C PRO A 688 -4.00 3.70 35.44
N THR A 689 -3.22 3.41 36.48
CA THR A 689 -2.96 4.37 37.58
C THR A 689 -2.46 5.73 37.10
N SER A 690 -1.73 5.74 35.99
CA SER A 690 -1.16 6.93 35.36
C SER A 690 -2.17 7.89 34.74
N VAL A 691 -3.36 7.41 34.35
CA VAL A 691 -4.39 8.23 33.67
C VAL A 691 -5.58 8.57 34.58
N VAL A 692 -5.62 8.06 35.81
CA VAL A 692 -6.67 8.38 36.80
C VAL A 692 -6.86 9.88 36.97
N SER A 693 -5.77 10.65 37.11
CA SER A 693 -5.87 12.10 37.25
C SER A 693 -6.26 12.81 35.96
N ASN A 694 -6.01 12.20 34.79
CA ASN A 694 -6.44 12.76 33.51
C ASN A 694 -7.97 12.64 33.38
N TRP A 695 -8.53 11.47 33.73
CA TRP A 695 -9.98 11.27 33.80
C TRP A 695 -10.66 12.24 34.74
N GLN A 696 -10.07 12.49 35.92
CA GLN A 696 -10.58 13.50 36.84
C GLN A 696 -10.59 14.90 36.22
N LYS A 697 -9.44 15.37 35.67
CA LYS A 697 -9.33 16.68 35.04
C LYS A 697 -10.28 16.84 33.83
N GLU A 698 -10.46 15.79 33.04
CA GLU A 698 -11.37 15.82 31.88
C GLU A 698 -12.84 15.83 32.32
N ALA A 699 -13.22 15.11 33.37
CA ALA A 699 -14.56 15.19 33.94
C ALA A 699 -14.85 16.58 34.52
N GLU A 700 -13.91 17.17 35.27
CA GLU A 700 -14.02 18.55 35.79
C GLU A 700 -14.14 19.59 34.65
N ARG A 701 -13.49 19.34 33.51
CA ARG A 701 -13.52 20.23 32.35
C ARG A 701 -14.81 20.12 31.53
N PHE A 702 -15.21 18.89 31.17
CA PHE A 702 -16.29 18.65 30.21
C PHE A 702 -17.65 18.45 30.89
N THR A 703 -17.69 17.98 32.13
CA THR A 703 -18.91 17.67 32.89
C THR A 703 -18.77 18.15 34.34
N PRO A 704 -18.61 19.47 34.59
CA PRO A 704 -18.27 19.99 35.92
C PRO A 704 -19.33 19.70 37.00
N GLU A 705 -20.59 19.52 36.61
CA GLU A 705 -21.70 19.22 37.52
C GLU A 705 -21.83 17.71 37.84
N LEU A 706 -21.06 16.86 37.17
CA LEU A 706 -21.12 15.42 37.35
C LEU A 706 -20.32 15.00 38.60
N PRO A 707 -20.95 14.36 39.60
CA PRO A 707 -20.24 13.99 40.83
C PRO A 707 -19.30 12.80 40.57
N VAL A 708 -17.99 13.05 40.65
CA VAL A 708 -16.92 12.07 40.43
C VAL A 708 -16.11 11.84 41.71
N ILE A 709 -15.80 10.57 42.02
CA ILE A 709 -14.92 10.19 43.14
C ILE A 709 -13.76 9.32 42.66
N VAL A 710 -12.57 9.53 43.23
CA VAL A 710 -11.37 8.72 42.98
C VAL A 710 -11.15 7.73 44.12
N HIS A 711 -11.31 6.44 43.82
CA HIS A 711 -10.98 5.34 44.73
C HIS A 711 -9.51 4.91 44.54
N HIS A 712 -8.59 5.67 45.14
CA HIS A 712 -7.15 5.39 45.04
C HIS A 712 -6.39 5.85 46.30
N GLY A 713 -5.23 5.24 46.57
CA GLY A 713 -4.34 5.63 47.69
C GLY A 713 -4.63 4.94 49.03
N LEU A 714 -3.85 5.31 50.05
CA LEU A 714 -3.90 4.70 51.40
C LEU A 714 -5.11 5.16 52.22
N GLY A 715 -5.55 6.41 52.04
CA GLY A 715 -6.72 6.99 52.71
C GLY A 715 -8.07 6.73 52.04
N ARG A 716 -8.14 5.78 51.09
CA ARG A 716 -9.38 5.49 50.35
C ARG A 716 -10.45 4.87 51.26
N THR A 717 -11.70 5.27 51.07
CA THR A 717 -12.85 4.78 51.83
C THR A 717 -13.09 3.29 51.56
N LYS A 718 -13.44 2.53 52.60
CA LYS A 718 -13.70 1.08 52.54
C LYS A 718 -14.99 0.73 53.27
N GLY A 719 -15.51 -0.48 53.04
CA GLY A 719 -16.68 -1.01 53.73
C GLY A 719 -17.98 -0.27 53.42
N ALA A 720 -18.88 -0.17 54.40
CA ALA A 720 -20.21 0.42 54.22
C ALA A 720 -20.19 1.89 53.77
N THR A 721 -19.17 2.65 54.20
CA THR A 721 -18.98 4.06 53.83
C THR A 721 -18.72 4.23 52.33
N PHE A 722 -17.98 3.30 51.71
CA PHE A 722 -17.76 3.30 50.26
C PHE A 722 -19.06 3.05 49.49
N LYS A 723 -19.90 2.12 49.95
CA LYS A 723 -21.21 1.83 49.32
C LYS A 723 -22.15 3.04 49.38
N GLN A 724 -22.16 3.78 50.49
CA GLN A 724 -22.97 5.00 50.62
C GLN A 724 -22.42 6.14 49.77
N GLN A 725 -21.09 6.30 49.69
CA GLN A 725 -20.46 7.30 48.81
C GLN A 725 -20.72 6.96 47.33
N GLY A 726 -20.58 5.71 46.92
CA GLY A 726 -20.84 5.28 45.54
C GLY A 726 -22.22 5.70 45.05
N LYS A 727 -23.27 5.55 45.88
CA LYS A 727 -24.64 5.97 45.53
C LYS A 727 -24.81 7.48 45.30
N ARG A 728 -23.91 8.31 45.82
CA ARG A 728 -23.96 9.78 45.66
C ARG A 728 -23.19 10.29 44.43
N HIS A 729 -22.43 9.42 43.78
CA HIS A 729 -21.57 9.78 42.65
C HIS A 729 -22.06 9.11 41.37
N ALA A 730 -21.90 9.81 40.25
CA ALA A 730 -22.18 9.27 38.93
C ALA A 730 -21.03 8.39 38.44
N LEU A 731 -19.79 8.79 38.76
CA LEU A 731 -18.57 8.12 38.31
C LEU A 731 -17.66 7.78 39.50
N VAL A 732 -17.24 6.52 39.58
CA VAL A 732 -16.20 6.06 40.50
C VAL A 732 -14.96 5.68 39.67
N LEU A 733 -13.86 6.40 39.86
CA LEU A 733 -12.58 6.13 39.20
C LEU A 733 -11.72 5.21 40.07
N SER A 734 -11.24 4.09 39.51
CA SER A 734 -10.33 3.17 40.19
C SER A 734 -9.27 2.64 39.20
N SER A 735 -8.33 1.84 39.70
CA SER A 735 -7.24 1.26 38.89
C SER A 735 -7.28 -0.25 38.80
N TYR A 736 -6.70 -0.81 37.74
CA TYR A 736 -6.60 -2.27 37.54
C TYR A 736 -5.93 -3.00 38.71
N ALA A 737 -4.95 -2.37 39.36
CA ALA A 737 -4.29 -2.93 40.54
C ALA A 737 -5.25 -3.06 41.74
N LEU A 738 -6.20 -2.14 41.89
CA LEU A 738 -7.20 -2.15 42.94
C LEU A 738 -8.41 -3.01 42.60
N LEU A 739 -8.71 -3.22 41.31
CA LEU A 739 -9.85 -4.02 40.85
C LEU A 739 -9.87 -5.42 41.48
N HIS A 740 -8.74 -6.12 41.47
CA HIS A 740 -8.65 -7.44 42.11
C HIS A 740 -8.54 -7.33 43.64
N ARG A 741 -7.73 -6.38 44.15
CA ARG A 741 -7.42 -6.25 45.58
C ARG A 741 -8.62 -5.85 46.43
N ASP A 742 -9.49 -5.01 45.88
CA ASP A 742 -10.68 -4.48 46.53
C ASP A 742 -11.97 -5.07 45.90
N LEU A 743 -11.89 -6.22 45.21
CA LEU A 743 -13.01 -6.83 44.48
C LEU A 743 -14.27 -7.00 45.34
N GLU A 744 -14.12 -7.47 46.58
CA GLU A 744 -15.26 -7.68 47.48
C GLU A 744 -15.94 -6.37 47.89
N ILE A 745 -15.19 -5.26 47.96
CA ILE A 745 -15.75 -3.92 48.20
C ILE A 745 -16.52 -3.46 46.96
N LEU A 746 -15.95 -3.68 45.77
CA LEU A 746 -16.56 -3.29 44.50
C LEU A 746 -17.83 -4.10 44.18
N LYS A 747 -17.88 -5.40 44.54
CA LYS A 747 -19.06 -6.26 44.38
C LYS A 747 -20.24 -5.84 45.25
N ALA A 748 -20.00 -5.12 46.34
CA ALA A 748 -21.06 -4.68 47.25
C ALA A 748 -21.93 -3.54 46.69
N VAL A 749 -21.51 -2.92 45.58
CA VAL A 749 -22.20 -1.81 44.90
C VAL A 749 -22.94 -2.32 43.67
N ASP A 750 -24.17 -1.87 43.48
CA ASP A 750 -24.97 -2.15 42.30
C ASP A 750 -24.64 -1.13 41.20
N TRP A 751 -23.78 -1.53 40.26
CA TRP A 751 -23.30 -0.64 39.20
C TRP A 751 -24.31 -0.54 38.06
N ALA A 752 -24.54 0.68 37.55
CA ALA A 752 -25.23 0.85 36.27
C ALA A 752 -24.35 0.30 35.14
N GLY A 753 -23.10 0.75 35.09
CA GLY A 753 -22.12 0.31 34.11
C GLY A 753 -20.75 0.03 34.70
N VAL A 754 -19.98 -0.83 34.03
CA VAL A 754 -18.54 -1.00 34.26
C VAL A 754 -17.78 -0.68 32.97
N VAL A 755 -16.82 0.23 33.09
CA VAL A 755 -16.01 0.73 31.99
C VAL A 755 -14.55 0.42 32.22
N LEU A 756 -13.89 -0.13 31.19
CA LEU A 756 -12.47 -0.44 31.19
C LEU A 756 -11.76 0.47 30.20
N ASP A 757 -10.92 1.37 30.68
CA ASP A 757 -10.04 2.20 29.85
C ASP A 757 -8.68 1.53 29.67
N GLU A 758 -8.14 1.58 28.46
CA GLU A 758 -7.00 0.76 28.05
C GLU A 758 -7.25 -0.74 28.33
N ALA A 759 -8.37 -1.25 27.78
CA ALA A 759 -8.87 -2.61 27.99
C ALA A 759 -7.87 -3.73 27.63
N GLN A 760 -6.76 -3.44 26.94
CA GLN A 760 -5.65 -4.38 26.75
C GLN A 760 -5.04 -4.88 28.07
N ASN A 761 -5.29 -4.19 29.20
CA ASN A 761 -4.89 -4.68 30.53
C ASN A 761 -5.60 -5.99 30.96
N ILE A 762 -6.73 -6.34 30.34
CA ILE A 762 -7.44 -7.61 30.61
C ILE A 762 -7.26 -8.66 29.50
N LYS A 763 -6.26 -8.50 28.62
CA LYS A 763 -6.05 -9.37 27.46
C LYS A 763 -5.96 -10.86 27.77
N ASN A 764 -5.27 -11.22 28.86
CA ASN A 764 -5.15 -12.60 29.28
C ASN A 764 -6.33 -12.93 30.23
N PRO A 765 -7.25 -13.83 29.83
CA PRO A 765 -8.44 -14.13 30.61
C PRO A 765 -8.12 -14.83 31.95
N GLU A 766 -6.95 -15.44 32.09
CA GLU A 766 -6.55 -16.15 33.31
C GLU A 766 -6.05 -15.20 34.41
N THR A 767 -5.73 -13.96 34.06
CA THR A 767 -5.21 -12.99 35.03
C THR A 767 -6.25 -12.67 36.11
N LYS A 768 -5.75 -12.42 37.34
CA LYS A 768 -6.59 -12.04 38.48
C LYS A 768 -7.44 -10.79 38.19
N GLN A 769 -6.90 -9.85 37.40
CA GLN A 769 -7.59 -8.63 36.99
C GLN A 769 -8.73 -8.92 36.00
N ALA A 770 -8.49 -9.73 34.96
CA ALA A 770 -9.54 -10.10 34.00
C ALA A 770 -10.67 -10.92 34.65
N ARG A 771 -10.33 -11.84 35.56
CA ARG A 771 -11.32 -12.58 36.37
C ARG A 771 -12.13 -11.65 37.27
N ALA A 772 -11.47 -10.68 37.92
CA ALA A 772 -12.13 -9.69 38.76
C ALA A 772 -13.07 -8.78 37.96
N ALA A 773 -12.66 -8.32 36.77
CA ALA A 773 -13.49 -7.51 35.88
C ALA A 773 -14.79 -8.23 35.49
N ARG A 774 -14.71 -9.51 35.09
CA ARG A 774 -15.88 -10.32 34.69
C ARG A 774 -16.81 -10.66 35.85
N ALA A 775 -16.29 -10.71 37.08
CA ALA A 775 -17.07 -11.02 38.28
C ALA A 775 -17.98 -9.86 38.75
N LEU A 776 -17.82 -8.65 38.22
CA LEU A 776 -18.66 -7.51 38.56
C LEU A 776 -20.03 -7.59 37.86
N ARG A 777 -21.08 -7.25 38.61
CA ARG A 777 -22.46 -7.14 38.10
C ARG A 777 -22.69 -5.70 37.64
N ALA A 778 -23.18 -5.54 36.41
CA ALA A 778 -23.54 -4.27 35.81
C ALA A 778 -24.52 -4.51 34.67
N ASP A 779 -25.37 -3.53 34.37
CA ASP A 779 -26.38 -3.62 33.32
C ASP A 779 -25.78 -3.43 31.93
N TYR A 780 -24.72 -2.62 31.84
CA TYR A 780 -23.96 -2.42 30.61
C TYR A 780 -22.45 -2.41 30.87
N ARG A 781 -21.67 -2.71 29.83
CA ARG A 781 -20.22 -2.82 29.90
C ARG A 781 -19.57 -2.14 28.72
N ILE A 782 -18.55 -1.33 28.97
CA ILE A 782 -17.84 -0.59 27.92
C ILE A 782 -16.33 -0.85 28.03
N ALA A 783 -15.69 -1.11 26.90
CA ALA A 783 -14.25 -1.15 26.76
C ALA A 783 -13.80 0.03 25.91
N LEU A 784 -12.89 0.85 26.43
CA LEU A 784 -12.23 1.93 25.72
C LEU A 784 -10.80 1.49 25.42
N THR A 785 -10.41 1.46 24.14
CA THR A 785 -9.06 1.06 23.73
C THR A 785 -8.66 1.78 22.45
N GLY A 786 -7.36 1.95 22.18
CA GLY A 786 -6.87 2.41 20.87
C GLY A 786 -6.76 1.27 19.84
N THR A 787 -6.69 0.04 20.32
CA THR A 787 -6.26 -1.14 19.56
C THR A 787 -7.01 -2.35 20.14
N PRO A 788 -8.20 -2.70 19.60
CA PRO A 788 -9.04 -3.74 20.18
C PRO A 788 -8.42 -5.14 20.07
N VAL A 789 -7.46 -5.32 19.16
CA VAL A 789 -6.66 -6.53 18.99
C VAL A 789 -5.20 -6.09 18.82
N GLU A 790 -4.42 -6.09 19.91
CA GLU A 790 -3.00 -5.75 19.84
C GLU A 790 -2.12 -6.95 19.50
N ASN A 791 -2.49 -8.15 19.95
CA ASN A 791 -1.53 -9.26 20.13
C ASN A 791 -1.99 -10.58 19.53
N ASN A 792 -3.24 -10.95 19.73
CA ASN A 792 -3.74 -12.26 19.39
C ASN A 792 -5.27 -12.19 19.34
N ILE A 793 -5.88 -12.97 18.46
CA ILE A 793 -7.32 -13.26 18.45
C ILE A 793 -7.82 -13.74 19.82
N GLY A 794 -6.96 -14.37 20.64
CA GLY A 794 -7.25 -14.70 22.04
C GLY A 794 -7.57 -13.50 22.94
N ASP A 795 -6.97 -12.33 22.69
CA ASP A 795 -7.24 -11.10 23.45
C ASP A 795 -8.68 -10.62 23.21
N LEU A 796 -9.15 -10.78 21.97
CA LEU A 796 -10.51 -10.44 21.57
C LEU A 796 -11.53 -11.26 22.36
N TRP A 797 -11.26 -12.54 22.63
CA TRP A 797 -12.15 -13.35 23.45
C TRP A 797 -12.28 -12.81 24.87
N SER A 798 -11.17 -12.42 25.52
CA SER A 798 -11.23 -11.89 26.89
C SER A 798 -12.02 -10.59 26.99
N ILE A 799 -11.84 -9.69 26.01
CA ILE A 799 -12.59 -8.42 25.94
C ILE A 799 -14.06 -8.69 25.61
N MET A 800 -14.36 -9.53 24.62
CA MET A 800 -15.73 -9.83 24.22
C MET A 800 -16.50 -10.61 25.29
N GLU A 801 -15.83 -11.49 26.05
CA GLU A 801 -16.41 -12.18 27.19
C GLU A 801 -16.67 -11.24 28.37
N PHE A 802 -15.86 -10.20 28.55
CA PHE A 802 -16.22 -9.11 29.45
C PHE A 802 -17.43 -8.34 28.93
N LEU A 803 -17.47 -7.94 27.66
CA LEU A 803 -18.55 -7.11 27.11
C LEU A 803 -19.89 -7.84 27.02
N ASN A 804 -19.91 -9.01 26.39
CA ASN A 804 -21.08 -9.81 26.07
C ASN A 804 -20.81 -11.30 26.40
N PRO A 805 -20.93 -11.70 27.69
CA PRO A 805 -20.63 -13.06 28.13
C PRO A 805 -21.37 -14.13 27.30
N GLY A 806 -20.63 -15.15 26.83
CA GLY A 806 -21.19 -16.27 26.09
C GLY A 806 -21.46 -16.03 24.59
N LEU A 807 -21.26 -14.80 24.08
CA LEU A 807 -21.46 -14.48 22.65
C LEU A 807 -20.54 -15.32 21.74
N LEU A 808 -19.28 -15.51 22.15
CA LEU A 808 -18.27 -16.28 21.41
C LEU A 808 -18.16 -17.74 21.89
N GLY A 809 -19.09 -18.19 22.74
CA GLY A 809 -19.01 -19.48 23.41
C GLY A 809 -17.88 -19.55 24.44
N GLY A 810 -17.66 -20.76 24.98
CA GLY A 810 -16.59 -21.00 25.95
C GLY A 810 -15.20 -20.90 25.33
N GLN A 811 -14.17 -20.71 26.16
CA GLN A 811 -12.78 -20.55 25.71
C GLN A 811 -12.29 -21.71 24.82
N SER A 812 -12.66 -22.96 25.14
CA SER A 812 -12.31 -24.14 24.33
C SER A 812 -13.00 -24.16 22.96
N GLU A 813 -14.25 -23.70 22.91
CA GLU A 813 -15.02 -23.61 21.67
C GLU A 813 -14.44 -22.51 20.77
N PHE A 814 -14.18 -21.32 21.33
CA PHE A 814 -13.53 -20.23 20.62
C PHE A 814 -12.17 -20.65 20.07
N LYS A 815 -11.40 -21.40 20.87
CA LYS A 815 -10.09 -21.90 20.44
C LYS A 815 -10.21 -22.81 19.22
N ARG A 816 -11.16 -23.75 19.24
CA ARG A 816 -11.40 -24.71 18.14
C ARG A 816 -11.94 -24.02 16.88
N ARG A 817 -12.88 -23.07 17.03
CA ARG A 817 -13.64 -22.50 15.90
C ARG A 817 -12.97 -21.30 15.24
N PHE A 818 -12.22 -20.51 16.00
CA PHE A 818 -11.65 -19.25 15.52
C PHE A 818 -10.14 -19.21 15.71
N PHE A 819 -9.65 -19.44 16.93
CA PHE A 819 -8.21 -19.29 17.21
C PHE A 819 -7.35 -20.23 16.35
N THR A 820 -7.60 -21.54 16.39
CA THR A 820 -6.80 -22.53 15.64
C THR A 820 -6.94 -22.33 14.12
N PRO A 821 -8.16 -22.21 13.54
CA PRO A 821 -8.30 -22.01 12.10
C PRO A 821 -7.67 -20.71 11.59
N ILE A 822 -7.76 -19.61 12.33
CA ILE A 822 -7.22 -18.33 11.89
C ILE A 822 -5.70 -18.27 12.12
N GLN A 823 -5.21 -18.71 13.28
CA GLN A 823 -3.81 -18.52 13.65
C GLN A 823 -2.89 -19.64 13.13
N ILE A 824 -3.39 -20.86 12.94
CA ILE A 824 -2.59 -22.00 12.45
C ILE A 824 -2.88 -22.28 10.97
N SER A 825 -4.16 -22.35 10.59
CA SER A 825 -4.57 -22.73 9.22
C SER A 825 -4.75 -21.54 8.28
N HIS A 826 -4.60 -20.30 8.77
CA HIS A 826 -4.80 -19.06 8.01
C HIS A 826 -6.13 -18.99 7.24
N ASP A 827 -7.21 -19.54 7.81
CA ASP A 827 -8.52 -19.61 7.15
C ASP A 827 -9.17 -18.21 7.03
N PRO A 828 -9.31 -17.65 5.80
CA PRO A 828 -9.94 -16.35 5.61
C PRO A 828 -11.44 -16.37 5.93
N ALA A 829 -12.11 -17.51 5.80
CA ALA A 829 -13.53 -17.65 6.11
C ALA A 829 -13.78 -17.63 7.63
N ALA A 830 -12.90 -18.24 8.43
CA ALA A 830 -12.94 -18.13 9.89
C ALA A 830 -12.75 -16.68 10.37
N THR A 831 -11.84 -15.94 9.74
CA THR A 831 -11.64 -14.51 10.00
C THR A 831 -12.90 -13.70 9.72
N GLN A 832 -13.48 -13.88 8.53
CA GLN A 832 -14.65 -13.11 8.10
C GLN A 832 -15.84 -13.36 9.03
N ARG A 833 -16.07 -14.63 9.42
CA ARG A 833 -17.09 -14.98 10.41
C ARG A 833 -16.86 -14.29 11.76
N LEU A 834 -15.63 -14.31 12.28
CA LEU A 834 -15.32 -13.63 13.54
C LEU A 834 -15.57 -12.11 13.46
N LYS A 835 -15.22 -11.48 12.34
CA LYS A 835 -15.48 -10.05 12.09
C LYS A 835 -16.98 -9.75 12.01
N GLN A 836 -17.77 -10.60 11.38
CA GLN A 836 -19.23 -10.45 11.32
C GLN A 836 -19.83 -10.53 12.73
N ILE A 837 -19.42 -11.51 13.54
CA ILE A 837 -19.92 -11.72 14.91
C ILE A 837 -19.57 -10.56 15.84
N THR A 838 -18.33 -10.06 15.74
CA THR A 838 -17.82 -9.04 16.68
C THR A 838 -18.03 -7.60 16.21
N GLY A 839 -18.21 -7.37 14.91
CA GLY A 839 -18.35 -6.06 14.27
C GLY A 839 -19.40 -5.15 14.90
N PRO A 840 -20.64 -5.62 15.16
CA PRO A 840 -21.70 -4.79 15.76
C PRO A 840 -21.36 -4.21 17.13
N PHE A 841 -20.42 -4.85 17.85
CA PHE A 841 -20.01 -4.50 19.21
C PHE A 841 -18.69 -3.74 19.27
N ILE A 842 -18.03 -3.49 18.13
CA ILE A 842 -16.73 -2.82 18.06
C ILE A 842 -16.81 -1.65 17.08
N LEU A 843 -16.77 -0.44 17.62
CA LEU A 843 -16.65 0.78 16.81
C LEU A 843 -15.21 1.23 16.80
N ARG A 844 -14.56 1.18 15.62
CA ARG A 844 -13.18 1.64 15.41
C ARG A 844 -13.12 2.66 14.28
N ARG A 845 -12.55 3.82 14.57
CA ARG A 845 -12.25 4.87 13.59
C ARG A 845 -10.80 5.27 13.67
N LEU A 846 -10.20 5.51 12.51
CA LEU A 846 -8.78 5.87 12.39
C LEU A 846 -8.63 7.37 12.20
N LYS A 847 -7.52 7.96 12.68
CA LYS A 847 -7.22 9.38 12.42
C LYS A 847 -6.92 9.69 10.96
N THR A 848 -6.41 8.69 10.24
CA THR A 848 -6.11 8.77 8.80
C THR A 848 -7.36 8.72 7.93
N ASP A 849 -8.52 8.40 8.52
CA ASP A 849 -9.79 8.41 7.81
C ASP A 849 -10.30 9.85 7.65
N LYS A 850 -10.11 10.40 6.45
CA LYS A 850 -10.56 11.76 6.09
C LYS A 850 -12.09 11.92 6.17
N SER A 851 -12.86 10.83 6.19
CA SER A 851 -14.32 10.90 6.43
C SER A 851 -14.68 11.15 7.90
N VAL A 852 -13.75 10.90 8.82
CA VAL A 852 -13.91 11.08 10.27
C VAL A 852 -13.28 12.40 10.72
N ILE A 853 -12.11 12.75 10.19
CA ILE A 853 -11.43 14.00 10.49
C ILE A 853 -10.89 14.66 9.22
N THR A 854 -11.46 15.81 8.86
CA THR A 854 -10.97 16.66 7.77
C THR A 854 -9.82 17.57 8.19
N ASP A 855 -9.77 17.93 9.48
CA ASP A 855 -8.92 19.03 9.98
C ASP A 855 -7.56 18.57 10.53
N LEU A 856 -7.31 17.25 10.66
CA LEU A 856 -6.00 16.79 11.09
C LEU A 856 -5.03 16.87 9.91
N PRO A 857 -3.89 17.55 10.07
CA PRO A 857 -2.85 17.63 9.05
C PRO A 857 -2.24 16.24 8.80
N ASP A 858 -1.41 16.09 7.78
CA ASP A 858 -0.90 14.77 7.40
C ASP A 858 0.20 14.31 8.37
N LYS A 859 0.21 13.00 8.65
CA LYS A 859 1.27 12.32 9.39
C LYS A 859 2.18 11.59 8.41
N MET A 860 3.46 11.95 8.38
CA MET A 860 4.48 11.28 7.57
C MET A 860 5.37 10.45 8.48
N GLU A 861 5.44 9.14 8.25
CA GLU A 861 6.35 8.26 8.98
C GLU A 861 7.51 7.86 8.08
N MET A 862 8.73 8.11 8.56
CA MET A 862 9.98 7.91 7.84
C MET A 862 10.91 7.03 8.66
N LYS A 863 11.51 6.04 8.01
CA LYS A 863 12.63 5.29 8.56
C LYS A 863 13.91 6.05 8.27
N VAL A 864 14.72 6.25 9.30
CA VAL A 864 16.01 6.92 9.19
C VAL A 864 17.09 5.90 9.51
N PHE A 865 17.76 5.42 8.46
CA PHE A 865 18.86 4.48 8.59
C PHE A 865 20.12 5.23 9.02
N CYS A 866 20.74 4.76 10.10
CA CYS A 866 21.96 5.29 10.68
C CYS A 866 23.05 4.22 10.55
N SER A 867 24.23 4.57 10.05
CA SER A 867 25.37 3.66 10.01
C SER A 867 26.01 3.55 11.40
N LEU A 868 26.59 2.40 11.73
CA LEU A 868 27.40 2.28 12.95
C LEU A 868 28.77 2.91 12.72
N THR A 869 29.32 3.57 13.73
CA THR A 869 30.74 3.95 13.73
C THR A 869 31.64 2.72 13.84
N LYS A 870 32.93 2.84 13.48
CA LYS A 870 33.92 1.76 13.64
C LYS A 870 33.95 1.23 15.09
N GLU A 871 33.92 2.13 16.08
CA GLU A 871 33.85 1.77 17.49
C GLU A 871 32.57 0.98 17.83
N GLN A 872 31.41 1.45 17.39
CA GLN A 872 30.14 0.76 17.61
C GLN A 872 30.14 -0.62 16.96
N ALA A 873 30.67 -0.76 15.75
CA ALA A 873 30.76 -2.05 15.05
C ALA A 873 31.64 -3.06 15.81
N SER A 874 32.80 -2.62 16.32
CA SER A 874 33.68 -3.46 17.13
C SER A 874 33.03 -3.89 18.45
N LEU A 875 32.39 -2.96 19.17
CA LEU A 875 31.66 -3.27 20.41
C LEU A 875 30.49 -4.21 20.15
N TYR A 876 29.76 -3.99 19.06
CA TYR A 876 28.62 -4.81 18.67
C TYR A 876 29.06 -6.24 18.38
N ALA A 877 30.13 -6.42 17.58
CA ALA A 877 30.70 -7.75 17.29
C ALA A 877 31.14 -8.48 18.57
N ALA A 878 31.80 -7.79 19.49
CA ALA A 878 32.23 -8.37 20.77
C ALA A 878 31.05 -8.85 21.63
N VAL A 879 29.94 -8.09 21.68
CA VAL A 879 28.73 -8.49 22.40
C VAL A 879 28.07 -9.72 21.75
N VAL A 880 28.02 -9.79 20.42
CA VAL A 880 27.46 -10.94 19.69
C VAL A 880 28.30 -12.21 19.91
N GLU A 881 29.62 -12.10 19.90
CA GLU A 881 30.51 -13.24 20.13
C GLU A 881 30.38 -13.78 21.56
N ALA A 882 30.39 -12.89 22.56
CA ALA A 882 30.19 -13.27 23.95
C ALA A 882 28.83 -13.94 24.17
N ALA A 883 27.75 -13.34 23.65
CA ALA A 883 26.41 -13.90 23.75
C ALA A 883 26.28 -15.27 23.06
N SER A 884 26.98 -15.48 21.95
CA SER A 884 26.96 -16.76 21.23
C SER A 884 27.57 -17.89 22.08
N LYS A 885 28.66 -17.63 22.80
CA LYS A 885 29.28 -18.59 23.73
C LYS A 885 28.34 -18.91 24.90
N ASP A 886 27.71 -17.89 25.48
CA ASP A 886 26.81 -18.05 26.63
C ASP A 886 25.50 -18.79 26.27
N LEU A 887 24.97 -18.57 25.06
CA LEU A 887 23.74 -19.19 24.56
C LEU A 887 23.89 -20.67 24.20
N GLU A 888 25.10 -21.14 23.87
CA GLU A 888 25.37 -22.56 23.64
C GLU A 888 25.47 -23.35 24.95
N ALA A 889 25.79 -22.69 26.05
CA ALA A 889 26.01 -23.31 27.36
C ALA A 889 24.79 -23.27 28.30
N SER A 890 23.67 -22.67 27.89
CA SER A 890 22.55 -22.36 28.79
C SER A 890 21.18 -22.74 28.22
N ASP A 891 20.33 -23.34 29.06
CA ASP A 891 18.94 -23.73 28.73
C ASP A 891 17.89 -23.07 29.64
N GLY A 892 16.61 -23.19 29.25
CA GLY A 892 15.47 -22.80 30.08
C GLY A 892 15.40 -21.30 30.41
N ILE A 893 15.15 -20.94 31.67
CA ILE A 893 14.97 -19.54 32.11
C ILE A 893 16.25 -18.72 32.01
N GLN A 894 17.41 -19.38 32.20
CA GLN A 894 18.74 -18.75 32.11
C GLN A 894 19.01 -18.29 30.68
N ARG A 895 18.67 -19.13 29.70
CA ARG A 895 18.72 -18.76 28.27
C ARG A 895 17.89 -17.52 27.98
N LYS A 896 16.63 -17.46 28.45
CA LYS A 896 15.77 -16.28 28.26
C LYS A 896 16.38 -15.01 28.84
N GLY A 897 16.98 -15.10 30.03
CA GLY A 897 17.69 -13.99 30.67
C GLY A 897 18.88 -13.49 29.84
N ILE A 898 19.70 -14.40 29.30
CA ILE A 898 20.84 -14.06 28.43
C ILE A 898 20.36 -13.36 27.15
N VAL A 899 19.32 -13.88 26.49
CA VAL A 899 18.76 -13.25 25.27
C VAL A 899 18.33 -11.81 25.54
N LEU A 900 17.57 -11.57 26.61
CA LEU A 900 17.11 -10.22 26.96
C LEU A 900 18.25 -9.27 27.32
N ALA A 901 19.24 -9.77 28.06
CA ALA A 901 20.43 -8.98 28.41
C ALA A 901 21.24 -8.61 27.16
N THR A 902 21.46 -9.55 26.24
CA THR A 902 22.15 -9.32 24.97
C THR A 902 21.41 -8.32 24.10
N LEU A 903 20.09 -8.46 23.94
CA LEU A 903 19.26 -7.50 23.20
C LEU A 903 19.40 -6.08 23.76
N SER A 904 19.37 -5.93 25.09
CA SER A 904 19.55 -4.64 25.74
C SER A 904 20.94 -4.06 25.49
N LYS A 905 22.00 -4.87 25.59
CA LYS A 905 23.39 -4.44 25.34
C LYS A 905 23.59 -4.00 23.89
N LEU A 906 23.11 -4.78 22.93
CA LEU A 906 23.23 -4.43 21.51
C LEU A 906 22.50 -3.12 21.19
N LYS A 907 21.31 -2.89 21.77
CA LYS A 907 20.60 -1.61 21.65
C LYS A 907 21.40 -0.43 22.24
N GLN A 908 22.01 -0.62 23.40
CA GLN A 908 22.87 0.41 24.00
C GLN A 908 24.06 0.74 23.11
N VAL A 909 24.71 -0.26 22.51
CA VAL A 909 25.79 -0.05 21.54
C VAL A 909 25.31 0.73 20.31
N CYS A 910 24.17 0.34 19.72
CA CYS A 910 23.56 1.06 18.59
C CYS A 910 23.21 2.52 18.92
N ASN A 911 22.78 2.78 20.16
CA ASN A 911 22.44 4.12 20.63
C ASN A 911 23.69 4.98 20.85
N HIS A 912 24.62 4.53 21.69
CA HIS A 912 25.87 5.24 21.95
C HIS A 912 26.90 4.37 22.72
N PRO A 913 28.20 4.34 22.33
CA PRO A 913 29.24 3.63 23.08
C PRO A 913 29.31 4.01 24.56
N ALA A 914 29.29 5.31 24.89
CA ALA A 914 29.26 5.78 26.28
C ALA A 914 28.05 5.29 27.10
N GLN A 915 26.91 4.99 26.46
CA GLN A 915 25.76 4.39 27.15
C GLN A 915 26.05 2.94 27.55
N PHE A 916 26.73 2.19 26.69
CA PHE A 916 27.12 0.81 26.93
C PHE A 916 28.29 0.69 27.92
N LEU A 917 29.31 1.53 27.77
CA LEU A 917 30.53 1.51 28.60
C LEU A 917 30.34 2.14 29.98
N GLY A 918 29.45 3.13 30.11
CA GLY A 918 29.20 3.82 31.38
C GLY A 918 30.39 4.66 31.87
N ASP A 919 31.25 5.09 30.97
CA ASP A 919 32.58 5.65 31.26
C ASP A 919 32.66 7.19 31.22
N ASN A 920 31.52 7.90 31.08
CA ASN A 920 31.44 9.36 30.96
C ASN A 920 32.39 9.98 29.89
N SER A 921 32.76 9.18 28.90
CA SER A 921 33.63 9.57 27.80
C SER A 921 32.97 10.62 26.88
N ALA A 922 33.77 11.23 26.00
CA ALA A 922 33.30 12.26 25.07
C ALA A 922 32.10 11.77 24.23
N ILE A 923 31.11 12.64 24.03
CA ILE A 923 29.84 12.32 23.37
C ILE A 923 29.91 12.50 21.83
N PRO A 924 30.46 13.61 21.28
CA PRO A 924 30.39 13.85 19.83
C PRO A 924 31.14 12.82 18.98
N GLY A 925 30.62 12.52 17.79
CA GLY A 925 31.30 11.73 16.74
C GLY A 925 31.38 10.21 16.98
N ARG A 926 30.83 9.68 18.07
CA ARG A 926 30.96 8.25 18.43
C ARG A 926 29.72 7.41 18.19
N SER A 927 28.60 8.05 17.86
CA SER A 927 27.34 7.37 17.53
C SER A 927 26.76 7.90 16.23
N GLY A 928 26.50 6.99 15.28
CA GLY A 928 25.85 7.36 14.02
C GLY A 928 24.42 7.85 14.20
N LYS A 929 23.67 7.34 15.19
CA LYS A 929 22.34 7.85 15.52
C LYS A 929 22.38 9.26 16.08
N LEU A 930 23.33 9.55 16.96
CA LEU A 930 23.45 10.89 17.55
C LEU A 930 23.94 11.91 16.52
N ALA A 931 24.85 11.51 15.62
CA ALA A 931 25.25 12.32 14.47
C ALA A 931 24.05 12.64 13.58
N ARG A 932 23.29 11.62 13.17
CA ARG A 932 22.10 11.82 12.32
C ARG A 932 21.00 12.64 12.99
N LEU A 933 20.79 12.47 14.29
CA LEU A 933 19.88 13.32 15.07
C LEU A 933 20.35 14.77 15.02
N SER A 934 21.64 15.03 15.23
CA SER A 934 22.20 16.38 15.24
C SER A 934 22.04 17.06 13.87
N GLU A 935 22.34 16.37 12.76
CA GLU A 935 22.12 16.86 11.40
C GLU A 935 20.66 17.27 11.16
N MET A 936 19.72 16.38 11.51
CA MET A 936 18.29 16.67 11.33
C MET A 936 17.79 17.79 12.25
N MET A 937 18.33 17.89 13.46
CA MET A 937 17.97 18.95 14.40
C MET A 937 18.40 20.34 13.91
N GLU A 938 19.52 20.46 13.18
CA GLU A 938 19.97 21.73 12.59
C GLU A 938 18.94 22.29 11.60
N GLU A 939 18.46 21.45 10.67
CA GLU A 939 17.41 21.80 9.71
C GLU A 939 16.09 22.18 10.41
N ILE A 940 15.66 21.37 11.38
CA ILE A 940 14.36 21.55 12.06
C ILE A 940 14.35 22.82 12.90
N LEU A 941 15.43 23.10 13.64
CA LEU A 941 15.52 24.30 14.47
C LEU A 941 15.62 25.56 13.62
N SER A 942 16.26 25.51 12.45
CA SER A 942 16.31 26.63 11.48
C SER A 942 14.92 26.98 10.91
N SER A 943 14.03 25.99 10.79
CA SER A 943 12.65 26.13 10.33
C SER A 943 11.66 26.54 11.43
N GLU A 944 12.17 26.80 12.64
CA GLU A 944 11.40 27.13 13.84
C GLU A 944 10.38 26.09 14.31
N ASP A 945 10.68 24.82 14.08
CA ASP A 945 9.81 23.71 14.42
C ASP A 945 10.12 23.11 15.80
N ASN A 946 9.15 22.36 16.34
CA ASN A 946 9.21 21.83 17.71
C ASN A 946 9.27 20.30 17.71
N VAL A 947 10.11 19.75 18.60
CA VAL A 947 10.58 18.36 18.51
C VAL A 947 10.28 17.59 19.79
N LEU A 948 9.74 16.37 19.62
CA LEU A 948 9.75 15.33 20.65
C LEU A 948 10.79 14.26 20.32
N ILE A 949 11.55 13.82 21.32
CA ILE A 949 12.51 12.73 21.17
C ILE A 949 12.17 11.65 22.19
N PHE A 950 11.85 10.45 21.71
CA PHE A 950 11.52 9.29 22.53
C PHE A 950 12.71 8.33 22.61
N THR A 951 13.02 7.87 23.81
CA THR A 951 14.01 6.82 24.07
C THR A 951 13.53 5.84 25.13
N GLN A 952 13.90 4.56 25.01
CA GLN A 952 13.67 3.53 26.04
C GLN A 952 14.49 3.77 27.31
N PHE A 953 15.70 4.32 27.16
CA PHE A 953 16.71 4.35 28.21
C PHE A 953 16.84 5.73 28.82
N ARG A 954 16.82 5.79 30.16
CA ARG A 954 16.94 7.07 30.86
C ARG A 954 18.33 7.68 30.64
N GLU A 955 19.36 6.84 30.72
CA GLU A 955 20.76 7.23 30.58
C GLU A 955 21.02 7.85 29.20
N MET A 956 20.36 7.33 28.16
CA MET A 956 20.46 7.91 26.82
C MET A 956 19.74 9.25 26.72
N GLY A 957 18.59 9.41 27.37
CA GLY A 957 17.90 10.70 27.46
C GLY A 957 18.78 11.78 28.10
N ASP A 958 19.51 11.44 29.17
CA ASP A 958 20.46 12.35 29.82
C ASP A 958 21.66 12.70 28.91
N LEU A 959 22.14 11.75 28.09
CA LEU A 959 23.19 11.99 27.09
C LEU A 959 22.71 12.91 25.97
N ILE A 960 21.55 12.63 25.37
CA ILE A 960 20.95 13.46 24.31
C ILE A 960 20.68 14.88 24.82
N GLN A 961 20.15 15.01 26.04
CA GLN A 961 19.88 16.32 26.64
C GLN A 961 21.15 17.16 26.73
N ARG A 962 22.24 16.61 27.27
CA ARG A 962 23.53 17.32 27.36
C ARG A 962 24.06 17.72 25.98
N HIS A 963 24.12 16.75 25.06
CA HIS A 963 24.64 16.97 23.71
C HIS A 963 23.87 18.05 22.94
N LEU A 964 22.53 18.00 22.93
CA LEU A 964 21.72 18.98 22.21
C LEU A 964 21.79 20.38 22.84
N GLN A 965 21.86 20.47 24.17
CA GLN A 965 22.02 21.77 24.83
C GLN A 965 23.38 22.39 24.53
N GLU A 966 24.45 21.60 24.56
CA GLU A 966 25.82 22.05 24.25
C GLU A 966 25.97 22.43 22.77
N THR A 967 25.38 21.66 21.86
CA THR A 967 25.51 21.85 20.40
C THR A 967 24.70 23.05 19.91
N PHE A 968 23.45 23.21 20.36
CA PHE A 968 22.52 24.21 19.82
C PHE A 968 22.29 25.42 20.74
N GLY A 969 22.83 25.40 21.98
CA GLY A 969 22.70 26.51 22.92
C GLY A 969 21.27 26.81 23.39
N GLN A 970 20.35 25.83 23.30
CA GLN A 970 18.94 25.98 23.67
C GLN A 970 18.55 25.03 24.80
N GLU A 971 17.60 25.46 25.65
CA GLU A 971 17.03 24.63 26.71
C GLU A 971 16.35 23.38 26.14
N THR A 972 16.77 22.20 26.61
CA THR A 972 16.15 20.91 26.25
C THR A 972 15.50 20.30 27.48
N LEU A 973 14.19 20.06 27.41
CA LEU A 973 13.45 19.43 28.50
C LEU A 973 13.60 17.91 28.46
N PHE A 974 13.59 17.25 29.62
CA PHE A 974 13.60 15.78 29.68
C PHE A 974 12.61 15.25 30.73
N LEU A 975 11.63 14.45 30.28
CA LEU A 975 10.65 13.79 31.13
C LEU A 975 10.92 12.28 31.23
N HIS A 976 11.19 11.82 32.45
CA HIS A 976 11.37 10.41 32.78
C HIS A 976 10.55 10.00 34.01
N GLY A 977 10.48 8.69 34.29
CA GLY A 977 9.60 8.13 35.34
C GLY A 977 9.93 8.56 36.78
N GLY A 978 11.12 9.13 37.01
CA GLY A 978 11.54 9.65 38.32
C GLY A 978 11.05 11.07 38.61
N ALA A 979 10.48 11.77 37.63
CA ALA A 979 9.96 13.13 37.82
C ALA A 979 8.67 13.12 38.65
N SER A 980 8.59 14.01 39.65
CA SER A 980 7.37 14.20 40.45
C SER A 980 6.21 14.71 39.58
N LYS A 981 4.97 14.48 40.02
CA LYS A 981 3.76 14.95 39.31
C LYS A 981 3.80 16.46 39.02
N LYS A 982 4.22 17.26 40.00
CA LYS A 982 4.32 18.73 39.86
C LYS A 982 5.39 19.15 38.85
N ALA A 983 6.53 18.46 38.82
CA ALA A 983 7.59 18.71 37.85
C ALA A 983 7.15 18.35 36.42
N ARG A 984 6.45 17.22 36.26
CA ARG A 984 5.88 16.77 34.97
C ARG A 984 4.91 17.80 34.39
N ASP A 985 3.92 18.22 35.17
CA ASP A 985 2.91 19.18 34.73
C ASP A 985 3.58 20.51 34.30
N ARG A 986 4.57 20.98 35.07
CA ARG A 986 5.35 22.19 34.75
C ARG A 986 6.14 22.08 33.43
N MET A 987 6.78 20.95 33.15
CA MET A 987 7.52 20.74 31.89
C MET A 987 6.57 20.74 30.68
N VAL A 988 5.41 20.09 30.81
CA VAL A 988 4.40 20.05 29.74
C VAL A 988 3.84 21.45 29.46
N GLU A 989 3.52 22.21 30.50
CA GLU A 989 3.04 23.59 30.36
C GLU A 989 4.09 24.53 29.74
N ARG A 990 5.36 24.37 30.14
CA ARG A 990 6.49 25.14 29.60
C ARG A 990 6.71 24.82 28.12
N PHE A 991 6.71 23.54 27.74
CA PHE A 991 6.84 23.14 26.34
C PHE A 991 5.66 23.64 25.48
N GLN A 992 4.44 23.68 26.03
CA GLN A 992 3.26 24.16 25.32
C GLN A 992 3.15 25.69 25.27
N GLY A 993 4.12 26.44 25.81
CA GLY A 993 4.15 27.91 25.76
C GLY A 993 3.16 28.60 26.71
N LYS A 994 2.68 27.92 27.76
CA LYS A 994 1.71 28.47 28.71
C LYS A 994 2.33 29.12 29.95
N ALA A 995 3.66 29.06 30.09
CA ALA A 995 4.38 29.59 31.25
C ALA A 995 5.07 30.92 30.90
N ASN A 996 4.75 31.98 31.64
CA ASN A 996 5.32 33.33 31.49
C ASN A 996 6.72 33.42 32.13
N GLY A 997 7.74 32.90 31.45
CA GLY A 997 9.15 33.02 31.86
C GLY A 997 9.96 33.91 30.92
N SER A 998 10.97 34.60 31.46
CA SER A 998 11.89 35.49 30.74
C SER A 998 12.92 34.79 29.84
N GLY A 999 12.97 33.46 29.85
CA GLY A 999 13.71 32.64 28.88
C GLY A 999 12.73 32.05 27.88
N GLY A 1000 12.98 32.22 26.58
CA GLY A 1000 12.09 31.82 25.50
C GLY A 1000 11.59 30.36 25.59
N THR A 1001 10.47 30.08 24.93
CA THR A 1001 9.81 28.77 25.02
C THR A 1001 10.67 27.65 24.42
N PRO A 1002 10.99 26.56 25.16
CA PRO A 1002 11.84 25.48 24.66
C PRO A 1002 11.20 24.79 23.44
N ARG A 1003 12.06 24.42 22.49
CA ARG A 1003 11.67 23.74 21.22
C ARG A 1003 11.92 22.23 21.25
N ILE A 1004 12.77 21.74 22.15
CA ILE A 1004 13.18 20.33 22.25
C ILE A 1004 12.66 19.71 23.55
N PHE A 1005 11.94 18.60 23.44
CA PHE A 1005 11.45 17.85 24.61
C PHE A 1005 11.70 16.34 24.46
N ILE A 1006 12.53 15.80 25.33
CA ILE A 1006 12.87 14.38 25.41
C ILE A 1006 11.91 13.67 26.37
N LEU A 1007 11.44 12.48 26.01
CA LEU A 1007 10.55 11.65 26.84
C LEU A 1007 11.04 10.20 26.87
N SER A 1008 11.07 9.59 28.05
CA SER A 1008 11.24 8.14 28.09
C SER A 1008 9.95 7.42 27.68
N LEU A 1009 10.01 6.37 26.87
CA LEU A 1009 8.83 5.70 26.30
C LEU A 1009 7.78 5.30 27.35
N LYS A 1010 8.21 4.77 28.51
CA LYS A 1010 7.31 4.40 29.61
C LYS A 1010 6.70 5.61 30.35
N ALA A 1011 7.41 6.74 30.41
CA ALA A 1011 6.92 7.96 31.05
C ALA A 1011 6.05 8.82 30.10
N GLY A 1012 6.34 8.77 28.80
CA GLY A 1012 5.60 9.43 27.72
C GLY A 1012 4.38 8.65 27.22
N GLY A 1013 4.29 7.35 27.51
CA GLY A 1013 3.17 6.48 27.11
C GLY A 1013 1.81 6.81 27.76
N VAL A 1014 1.75 7.77 28.70
CA VAL A 1014 0.57 8.00 29.54
C VAL A 1014 -0.05 9.39 29.35
N GLY A 1015 -1.18 9.43 28.64
CA GLY A 1015 -2.17 10.52 28.66
C GLY A 1015 -1.77 11.93 28.18
N LEU A 1016 -0.49 12.23 27.93
CA LEU A 1016 -0.02 13.60 27.67
C LEU A 1016 -0.57 14.19 26.35
N ASN A 1017 -0.72 15.51 26.31
CA ASN A 1017 -1.11 16.27 25.11
C ASN A 1017 0.04 17.22 24.72
N LEU A 1018 0.75 16.94 23.62
CA LEU A 1018 1.98 17.62 23.19
C LEU A 1018 1.87 18.14 21.75
N THR A 1019 0.70 18.68 21.39
CA THR A 1019 0.32 19.12 20.03
C THR A 1019 1.17 20.24 19.42
N ARG A 1020 2.03 20.92 20.18
CA ARG A 1020 2.95 21.93 19.62
C ARG A 1020 4.10 21.30 18.83
N ALA A 1021 4.44 20.04 19.10
CA ALA A 1021 5.47 19.33 18.36
C ALA A 1021 4.97 18.88 16.99
N ASN A 1022 5.76 19.12 15.95
CA ASN A 1022 5.49 18.67 14.60
C ASN A 1022 6.60 17.73 14.06
N HIS A 1023 7.67 17.54 14.83
CA HIS A 1023 8.64 16.47 14.61
C HIS A 1023 8.67 15.51 15.81
N VAL A 1024 8.69 14.22 15.54
CA VAL A 1024 8.77 13.15 16.55
C VAL A 1024 9.89 12.19 16.17
N PHE A 1025 10.89 12.04 17.03
CA PHE A 1025 11.97 11.08 16.85
C PHE A 1025 11.76 9.89 17.79
N HIS A 1026 11.82 8.67 17.24
CA HIS A 1026 12.04 7.44 18.02
C HIS A 1026 13.51 7.08 17.89
N PHE A 1027 14.31 7.42 18.91
CA PHE A 1027 15.76 7.28 18.88
C PHE A 1027 16.21 5.81 18.88
N ASP A 1028 15.46 4.96 19.60
CA ASP A 1028 15.67 3.52 19.64
C ASP A 1028 14.40 2.77 19.26
N ARG A 1029 14.58 1.69 18.48
CA ARG A 1029 13.46 0.93 17.93
C ARG A 1029 12.83 0.07 19.01
N TRP A 1030 11.54 0.24 19.26
CA TRP A 1030 10.77 -0.62 20.14
C TRP A 1030 10.15 -1.77 19.37
N TRP A 1031 10.21 -2.99 19.91
CA TRP A 1031 9.74 -4.21 19.23
C TRP A 1031 8.20 -4.30 19.11
N ASN A 1032 7.47 -3.49 19.88
CA ASN A 1032 6.01 -3.38 19.81
C ASN A 1032 5.59 -2.06 19.12
N PRO A 1033 5.16 -2.10 17.84
CA PRO A 1033 4.75 -0.90 17.10
C PRO A 1033 3.63 -0.10 17.79
N ALA A 1034 2.75 -0.75 18.55
CA ALA A 1034 1.65 -0.09 19.25
C ALA A 1034 2.16 0.91 20.31
N VAL A 1035 3.26 0.60 21.00
CA VAL A 1035 3.85 1.48 22.02
C VAL A 1035 4.45 2.73 21.37
N GLU A 1036 5.15 2.58 20.25
CA GLU A 1036 5.68 3.73 19.50
C GLU A 1036 4.57 4.59 18.91
N ASN A 1037 3.55 3.97 18.31
CA ASN A 1037 2.41 4.68 17.75
C ASN A 1037 1.67 5.47 18.85
N GLN A 1038 1.51 4.89 20.03
CA GLN A 1038 0.95 5.58 21.20
C GLN A 1038 1.81 6.78 21.65
N ALA A 1039 3.13 6.69 21.54
CA ALA A 1039 4.04 7.81 21.84
C ALA A 1039 3.98 8.90 20.75
N THR A 1040 3.96 8.53 19.46
CA THR A 1040 3.76 9.44 18.33
C THR A 1040 2.43 10.20 18.42
N ASP A 1041 1.36 9.50 18.82
CA ASP A 1041 0.01 10.04 18.94
C ASP A 1041 -0.13 11.14 20.02
N ARG A 1042 0.92 11.40 20.81
CA ARG A 1042 0.99 12.52 21.75
C ARG A 1042 1.17 13.87 21.05
N ALA A 1043 1.89 13.88 19.91
CA ALA A 1043 2.05 15.04 19.03
C ALA A 1043 0.95 15.10 17.96
N PHE A 1044 0.58 13.93 17.41
CA PHE A 1044 -0.47 13.81 16.40
C PHE A 1044 -1.87 13.68 17.02
N ARG A 1045 -2.36 14.75 17.64
CA ARG A 1045 -3.64 14.77 18.37
C ARG A 1045 -4.50 15.96 17.96
N ILE A 1046 -5.79 15.92 18.26
CA ILE A 1046 -6.71 17.05 18.02
C ILE A 1046 -6.17 18.31 18.70
N GLY A 1047 -6.04 19.39 17.92
CA GLY A 1047 -5.34 20.63 18.31
C GLY A 1047 -3.96 20.79 17.66
N GLN A 1048 -3.49 19.79 16.91
CA GLN A 1048 -2.37 19.90 15.99
C GLN A 1048 -2.80 20.67 14.73
N VAL A 1049 -1.99 21.63 14.30
CA VAL A 1049 -2.24 22.48 13.12
C VAL A 1049 -1.17 22.34 12.04
N LYS A 1050 -0.02 21.70 12.35
CA LYS A 1050 1.07 21.43 11.40
C LYS A 1050 1.15 19.92 11.08
N ASN A 1051 1.60 19.59 9.87
CA ASN A 1051 1.94 18.21 9.49
C ASN A 1051 2.95 17.64 10.49
N VAL A 1052 2.74 16.39 10.92
CA VAL A 1052 3.61 15.71 11.89
C VAL A 1052 4.54 14.75 11.18
N GLN A 1053 5.84 14.97 11.29
CA GLN A 1053 6.87 14.09 10.75
C GLN A 1053 7.40 13.18 11.86
N VAL A 1054 7.41 11.88 11.61
CA VAL A 1054 7.80 10.85 12.56
C VAL A 1054 9.01 10.12 12.02
N HIS A 1055 10.12 10.24 12.73
CA HIS A 1055 11.44 9.75 12.36
C HIS A 1055 11.79 8.53 13.22
N LYS A 1056 11.83 7.35 12.61
CA LYS A 1056 12.15 6.08 13.29
C LYS A 1056 13.59 5.69 13.00
N PHE A 1057 14.47 5.82 13.99
CA PHE A 1057 15.90 5.57 13.80
C PHE A 1057 16.20 4.08 13.86
N LEU A 1058 17.00 3.62 12.90
CA LEU A 1058 17.38 2.22 12.74
C LEU A 1058 18.87 2.13 12.39
N CYS A 1059 19.65 1.35 13.13
CA CYS A 1059 21.02 1.05 12.70
C CYS A 1059 21.04 0.00 11.57
N ALA A 1060 21.57 0.37 10.40
CA ALA A 1060 21.65 -0.50 9.24
C ALA A 1060 22.50 -1.76 9.52
N GLY A 1061 22.07 -2.92 9.04
CA GLY A 1061 22.77 -4.20 9.20
C GLY A 1061 22.86 -4.75 10.62
N THR A 1062 22.17 -4.14 11.59
CA THR A 1062 22.13 -4.57 13.00
C THR A 1062 20.85 -5.32 13.35
N LEU A 1063 20.68 -5.69 14.63
CA LEU A 1063 19.42 -6.24 15.12
C LEU A 1063 18.23 -5.30 14.87
N GLU A 1064 18.42 -3.98 14.85
CA GLU A 1064 17.30 -3.03 14.71
C GLU A 1064 16.64 -3.13 13.34
N GLU A 1065 17.44 -3.17 12.27
CA GLU A 1065 16.95 -3.39 10.90
C GLU A 1065 16.26 -4.75 10.78
N LYS A 1066 16.86 -5.82 11.33
CA LYS A 1066 16.29 -7.17 11.23
C LYS A 1066 14.99 -7.33 12.00
N ILE A 1067 14.89 -6.70 13.17
CA ILE A 1067 13.64 -6.65 13.94
C ILE A 1067 12.60 -5.85 13.18
N ASP A 1068 12.97 -4.73 12.56
CA ASP A 1068 12.07 -3.91 11.76
C ASP A 1068 11.56 -4.65 10.51
N GLU A 1069 12.43 -5.28 9.73
CA GLU A 1069 12.07 -6.16 8.61
C GLU A 1069 11.09 -7.26 9.06
N MET A 1070 11.31 -7.83 10.25
CA MET A 1070 10.43 -8.86 10.79
C MET A 1070 9.09 -8.28 11.24
N ILE A 1071 9.07 -7.10 11.84
CA ILE A 1071 7.85 -6.37 12.19
C ILE A 1071 7.04 -6.08 10.93
N GLU A 1072 7.67 -5.70 9.82
CA GLU A 1072 6.98 -5.40 8.55
C GLU A 1072 6.48 -6.64 7.82
N ARG A 1073 7.32 -7.68 7.69
CA ARG A 1073 6.88 -9.00 7.19
C ARG A 1073 5.75 -9.56 8.04
N LYS A 1074 5.78 -9.28 9.35
CA LYS A 1074 4.66 -9.60 10.23
C LYS A 1074 3.50 -8.66 9.96
N GLN A 1075 3.60 -7.34 9.88
CA GLN A 1075 2.45 -6.45 9.63
C GLN A 1075 1.70 -6.76 8.33
N SER A 1076 2.38 -7.20 7.27
CA SER A 1076 1.71 -7.66 6.03
C SER A 1076 0.95 -8.98 6.20
N VAL A 1077 1.31 -9.80 7.20
CA VAL A 1077 0.71 -11.10 7.55
C VAL A 1077 -0.15 -11.04 8.84
N ALA A 1078 0.02 -10.00 9.66
CA ALA A 1078 -0.31 -9.95 11.09
C ALA A 1078 -1.15 -8.72 11.44
N SER A 1079 -2.23 -8.51 10.68
CA SER A 1079 -3.47 -8.07 11.33
C SER A 1079 -4.10 -9.21 12.16
N GLN A 1080 -3.51 -10.42 12.18
CA GLN A 1080 -4.11 -11.62 12.79
C GLN A 1080 -3.22 -12.46 13.74
N ILE A 1081 -1.88 -12.30 13.83
CA ILE A 1081 -1.05 -13.47 14.24
C ILE A 1081 -0.01 -13.32 15.37
N VAL A 1082 0.44 -12.15 15.85
CA VAL A 1082 1.58 -12.13 16.80
C VAL A 1082 1.41 -11.25 18.04
N GLY A 1083 1.67 -11.85 19.21
CA GLY A 1083 1.59 -11.18 20.49
C GLY A 1083 2.70 -10.16 20.73
N THR A 1084 2.36 -8.97 21.20
CA THR A 1084 3.30 -7.84 21.40
C THR A 1084 4.16 -7.90 22.67
N GLY A 1085 4.51 -9.10 23.12
CA GLY A 1085 5.47 -9.30 24.21
C GLY A 1085 6.88 -9.54 23.68
N GLU A 1086 7.91 -9.36 24.53
CA GLU A 1086 9.29 -9.77 24.24
C GLU A 1086 9.43 -11.32 24.13
N SER A 1087 8.41 -12.08 24.53
CA SER A 1087 8.44 -13.56 24.64
C SER A 1087 8.83 -14.25 23.34
N TRP A 1088 8.34 -13.76 22.19
CA TRP A 1088 8.60 -14.41 20.90
C TRP A 1088 10.09 -14.34 20.52
N LEU A 1089 10.82 -13.29 20.91
CA LEU A 1089 12.28 -13.19 20.71
C LEU A 1089 13.02 -14.21 21.58
N THR A 1090 12.53 -14.44 22.81
CA THR A 1090 13.15 -15.43 23.72
C THR A 1090 12.87 -16.89 23.35
N GLU A 1091 11.88 -17.12 22.48
CA GLU A 1091 11.45 -18.45 22.03
C GLU A 1091 12.09 -18.90 20.71
N LEU A 1092 12.81 -18.01 20.02
CA LEU A 1092 13.57 -18.34 18.82
C LEU A 1092 14.67 -19.35 19.11
N SER A 1093 14.97 -20.21 18.13
CA SER A 1093 16.10 -21.14 18.17
C SER A 1093 17.43 -20.39 18.19
N THR A 1094 18.49 -21.05 18.67
CA THR A 1094 19.82 -20.41 18.75
C THR A 1094 20.35 -20.03 17.36
N THR A 1095 20.04 -20.81 16.32
CA THR A 1095 20.38 -20.49 14.93
C THR A 1095 19.67 -19.24 14.43
N GLU A 1096 18.37 -19.10 14.71
CA GLU A 1096 17.60 -17.90 14.36
C GLU A 1096 18.11 -16.67 15.12
N LEU A 1097 18.41 -16.80 16.41
CA LEU A 1097 18.99 -15.73 17.21
C LEU A 1097 20.35 -15.27 16.70
N LYS A 1098 21.24 -16.20 16.33
CA LYS A 1098 22.52 -15.87 15.69
C LYS A 1098 22.29 -15.13 14.37
N GLY A 1099 21.31 -15.57 13.58
CA GLY A 1099 20.89 -14.89 12.37
C GLY A 1099 20.40 -13.45 12.62
N ILE A 1100 19.67 -13.20 13.70
CA ILE A 1100 19.21 -11.85 14.08
C ILE A 1100 20.34 -10.98 14.63
N PHE A 1101 21.21 -11.54 15.46
CA PHE A 1101 22.28 -10.78 16.10
C PHE A 1101 23.44 -10.45 15.15
N ALA A 1102 23.68 -11.27 14.13
CA ALA A 1102 24.80 -11.09 13.20
C ALA A 1102 24.81 -9.68 12.56
N LEU A 1103 25.98 -9.07 12.49
CA LEU A 1103 26.19 -7.81 11.78
C LEU A 1103 26.34 -8.08 10.27
N ARG A 1104 25.60 -7.35 9.41
CA ARG A 1104 25.78 -7.44 7.94
C ARG A 1104 27.05 -6.67 7.52
N SER A 1105 27.72 -7.14 6.46
CA SER A 1105 29.01 -6.60 6.00
C SER A 1105 28.99 -5.14 5.51
N GLY A 1106 27.80 -4.54 5.28
CA GLY A 1106 27.64 -3.13 4.90
C GLY A 1106 27.12 -2.20 6.00
N ALA A 1107 27.25 -2.58 7.29
CA ALA A 1107 26.66 -1.86 8.43
C ALA A 1107 27.51 -0.69 8.98
N VAL A 1108 28.78 -0.60 8.59
CA VAL A 1108 29.77 0.32 9.15
C VAL A 1108 29.90 1.56 8.26
N SER A 1109 29.96 2.76 8.84
CA SER A 1109 30.32 3.95 8.07
C SER A 1109 31.74 3.80 7.53
N GLU A 1110 31.87 3.77 6.19
CA GLU A 1110 33.13 4.09 5.54
C GLU A 1110 33.30 5.60 5.64
N ASP A 1111 33.81 6.07 6.78
CA ASP A 1111 34.30 7.44 6.84
C ASP A 1111 35.54 7.52 5.94
N GLY A 1112 35.41 8.37 4.92
CA GLY A 1112 36.54 8.91 4.17
C GLY A 1112 37.50 9.58 5.16
N GLY A 1113 38.71 9.02 5.18
CA GLY A 1113 39.79 9.30 6.12
C GLY A 1113 40.76 8.12 6.12
#